data_AF-A0A955B0L8-F1
#
_entry.id   AF-A0A955B0L8-F1
#
_cell.length_a   1.000
_cell.length_b   1.000
_cell.length_c   1.000
_cell.angle_alpha   90.00
_cell.angle_beta   90.00
_cell.angle_gamma   90.00
#
_symmetry.space_group_name_H-M   'P 1'
#
loop_
_entity.id
_entity.type
_entity.pdbx_description
1 polymer ?
#
loop_
_entity_poly.entity_id
_entity_poly.type
_entity_poly.pdbx_seq_one_letter_code
_entity_poly.pdbx_strand_id
1 'polypeptide(L)'
;MSFTRVVPIGNSVQPFYRVVNNTIFGDDGYFSFFPEQPTSANPLEPNDTIANAIDTRQGPQHNPRSYTATNVSIGDNPNFTIDPTRDVDFYQFQLDIGDRVTIDVTTPNPNSNLDAYLRLFDATGREVDVDDDRSALDTDPFIDFTLTPGGTLQAGTYYVAVSSAGNEDYDPLSLGGRLGNATSGAYNITVDVSAPRKWVVDTINLANPTFTITAVNGQQRTFSVGTTGSPPNQNTPAMSGQIVANVNATNLPPIPGVSAYSLGSQGTRYVVIEGAAVVETTGGVSLLPLANNSNNENEFLRETGILISEEATPTLMNNVLANLRNGVVEVENQTISGINSPRTSVQTGQLFQYNTNSQNGIIPGPGLAGVSTRNMAVSRPGGRVNSETLLVSLDGVTGILSENSDFNIPLVPNEPLFVNALDGNLFPAPLAKSIDSSVDNLPERDELITVKDPMGIGLSPILSPDLDVFGQLRVDDPDVDTPQGQGGNVFKDRGSLDRSDFVGPAAVLLRPGDNDADGIDLDSSISVVQVSEGVYSRFLIQLVDGFESADPFPGVGVDDTTINGRPVDIEENGISYQVRGPAITLFKDGVFQQEGLDYTFSYDATSNTVVLTPLAGIWPDDKTYTIRLNNRDRFVIDAPVADTLQDGDTFTITADDGSTAVFEFDRGYSLEVPVTSMVVVPLSGAGPGGITDGERLVINVPQGATGRRDVVFEFDKNTPPNVLGTNQRIDISNATTQDEVADAIASALLNSTLALGARNLGDGRVHLGLQAMQVVDTNATNVTQPAQMQSIPVPPVGVGPAGVQHGDTFTLVSGGTPQRFYFAQFGISPVPTDITIDISTAVIADDVANAMVLAIGPANLGFAPENFGGGIVYLGANPGQSVTLPVNSNLELVGTSRAIPDGETFTIRDGVGTPVVFEFNSSGGLTDPINNIGIAVSAADTQDEIADAVATAIRNANVGLTPLYLGNGVIHLGGTSNHVITVPFGSSLNVIDQPGVAPPLQLQIPASGGNYNLIGVDGLTGVRDGDLFIVQDGLNVLTFEFERIDQTPADLDSPSVGVTGGNIPIFYQTSSTQTALASAIVAALQNANIGLNPSHLGNGIIDIGGSFSHQLDVPANTSLPGGFPGAVITKSGVPGGAIPIVFTPHPDFDVAQSIVDSINQGILPGVSASIRGGSTLFVDFL
;
A
#
# COMPACT_ATOMS: atom_id res chain seq x y z
N MET A 1 -14.75 43.61 80.20
CA MET A 1 -13.91 44.21 79.14
C MET A 1 -13.49 43.07 78.24
N SER A 2 -13.88 43.08 76.96
CA SER A 2 -13.53 42.03 76.01
C SER A 2 -13.18 42.68 74.68
N PHE A 3 -11.98 42.41 74.18
CA PHE A 3 -11.49 42.94 72.90
C PHE A 3 -11.80 41.95 71.78
N THR A 4 -12.36 42.50 70.71
CA THR A 4 -12.75 41.85 69.47
C THR A 4 -11.52 41.40 68.68
N ARG A 5 -11.47 40.12 68.27
CA ARG A 5 -10.61 39.61 67.21
C ARG A 5 -11.50 39.28 66.01
N VAL A 6 -11.27 39.98 64.90
CA VAL A 6 -11.88 39.71 63.60
C VAL A 6 -11.32 38.36 63.12
N VAL A 7 -12.21 37.41 62.87
CA VAL A 7 -11.91 36.13 62.24
C VAL A 7 -12.11 36.32 60.73
N PRO A 8 -11.12 36.02 59.87
CA PRO A 8 -11.33 35.98 58.43
C PRO A 8 -12.43 34.99 58.11
N ILE A 9 -13.34 35.35 57.20
CA ILE A 9 -14.40 34.48 56.69
C ILE A 9 -13.73 33.18 56.23
N GLY A 10 -13.92 32.13 57.02
CA GLY A 10 -13.39 30.81 56.74
C GLY A 10 -13.96 30.34 55.42
N ASN A 11 -13.05 29.94 54.53
CA ASN A 11 -13.38 29.24 53.30
C ASN A 11 -14.44 28.17 53.57
N SER A 12 -15.42 28.13 52.67
CA SER A 12 -16.54 27.20 52.65
C SER A 12 -16.12 25.77 52.98
N VAL A 13 -16.96 25.10 53.78
CA VAL A 13 -16.94 23.65 54.00
C VAL A 13 -16.99 22.99 52.62
N GLN A 14 -15.88 22.38 52.18
CA GLN A 14 -15.84 21.69 50.89
C GLN A 14 -16.76 20.46 50.96
N PRO A 15 -17.81 20.36 50.13
CA PRO A 15 -18.50 19.10 49.93
C PRO A 15 -17.63 18.22 49.02
N PHE A 16 -17.51 16.94 49.40
CA PHE A 16 -17.25 15.83 48.48
C PHE A 16 -18.09 16.05 47.20
N TYR A 17 -17.61 16.13 45.95
CA TYR A 17 -16.55 15.43 45.20
C TYR A 17 -16.25 16.16 43.86
N ARG A 18 -15.11 15.82 43.24
CA ARG A 18 -14.77 15.78 41.78
C ARG A 18 -14.24 17.04 41.04
N VAL A 19 -12.92 16.99 40.79
CA VAL A 19 -12.11 17.45 39.64
C VAL A 19 -12.39 18.84 39.03
N VAL A 20 -11.43 19.74 39.24
CA VAL A 20 -10.98 20.75 38.26
C VAL A 20 -9.45 20.86 38.41
N ASN A 21 -8.68 20.16 37.57
CA ASN A 21 -7.46 20.62 36.86
C ASN A 21 -6.76 19.44 36.16
N ASN A 22 -6.39 19.60 34.88
CA ASN A 22 -5.80 18.56 34.03
C ASN A 22 -4.29 18.79 33.79
N THR A 23 -3.45 17.84 34.18
CA THR A 23 -2.18 17.48 33.52
C THR A 23 -1.91 16.00 33.88
N ILE A 24 -1.58 15.13 32.93
CA ILE A 24 -1.02 13.80 33.25
C ILE A 24 0.26 13.59 32.43
N PHE A 25 1.30 13.14 33.13
CA PHE A 25 2.38 12.33 32.60
C PHE A 25 2.20 10.87 33.10
N GLY A 26 1.98 9.91 32.20
CA GLY A 26 2.16 8.46 32.42
C GLY A 26 1.19 7.68 33.34
N ASP A 27 1.17 6.34 33.17
CA ASP A 27 0.05 5.39 33.36
C ASP A 27 -0.33 4.93 34.79
N ASP A 28 0.06 5.68 35.82
CA ASP A 28 -0.58 5.67 37.16
C ASP A 28 -0.54 7.07 37.79
N GLY A 29 -0.40 8.09 36.95
CA GLY A 29 -0.04 9.45 37.32
C GLY A 29 1.46 9.66 37.51
N TYR A 30 2.27 8.60 37.62
CA TYR A 30 3.72 8.69 37.79
C TYR A 30 4.43 7.34 37.55
N PHE A 31 4.69 6.97 36.29
CA PHE A 31 5.64 5.88 36.03
C PHE A 31 6.87 6.29 35.24
N SER A 32 8.01 5.89 35.79
CA SER A 32 9.34 5.86 35.21
C SER A 32 9.42 4.87 34.04
N PHE A 33 9.45 5.39 32.81
CA PHE A 33 10.40 4.87 31.83
C PHE A 33 11.73 5.59 32.10
N PHE A 34 12.77 4.82 32.43
CA PHE A 34 14.13 5.32 32.39
C PHE A 34 14.36 5.89 30.98
N PRO A 35 14.78 7.15 30.79
CA PRO A 35 15.56 7.43 29.60
C PRO A 35 16.73 6.44 29.62
N GLU A 36 17.07 5.88 28.46
CA GLU A 36 18.14 4.90 28.28
C GLU A 36 19.32 5.22 29.19
N GLN A 37 19.88 4.21 29.88
CA GLN A 37 21.11 4.40 30.65
C GLN A 37 22.09 5.21 29.81
N PRO A 38 22.65 6.32 30.34
CA PRO A 38 23.61 7.09 29.59
C PRO A 38 24.76 6.17 29.17
N THR A 39 24.87 5.99 27.86
CA THR A 39 26.04 5.38 27.24
C THR A 39 26.79 6.49 26.54
N SER A 40 28.06 6.28 26.23
CA SER A 40 28.85 7.21 25.42
C SER A 40 28.30 7.47 24.00
N ALA A 41 27.13 6.92 23.65
CA ALA A 41 26.41 7.08 22.39
C ALA A 41 25.21 8.04 22.48
N ASN A 42 24.80 8.48 23.67
CA ASN A 42 23.72 9.44 23.89
C ASN A 42 24.12 10.42 25.03
N PRO A 43 24.80 11.54 24.72
CA PRO A 43 25.30 12.45 25.75
C PRO A 43 24.14 13.19 26.44
N LEU A 44 24.12 13.22 27.79
CA LEU A 44 23.10 13.87 28.65
C LEU A 44 23.24 15.40 28.75
N GLU A 45 23.84 16.02 27.73
CA GLU A 45 24.21 17.42 27.70
C GLU A 45 23.23 18.24 26.83
N PRO A 46 22.81 19.45 27.25
CA PRO A 46 23.24 20.19 28.44
C PRO A 46 22.40 19.87 29.69
N ASN A 47 23.05 19.69 30.86
CA ASN A 47 22.39 19.53 32.17
C ASN A 47 22.97 20.45 33.26
N ASP A 48 23.64 21.52 32.88
CA ASP A 48 24.43 22.38 33.78
C ASP A 48 23.68 23.35 34.67
N THR A 49 22.38 23.51 34.48
CA THR A 49 21.61 24.51 35.22
C THR A 49 20.31 23.90 35.65
N ILE A 50 19.66 24.53 36.63
CA ILE A 50 18.31 24.15 37.06
C ILE A 50 17.32 24.07 35.89
N ALA A 51 17.46 24.93 34.87
CA ALA A 51 16.58 24.95 33.69
C ALA A 51 16.70 23.71 32.80
N ASN A 52 17.86 23.05 32.83
CA ASN A 52 18.16 21.87 32.01
C ASN A 52 18.42 20.63 32.89
N ALA A 53 18.03 20.66 34.16
CA ALA A 53 18.29 19.58 35.10
C ALA A 53 17.67 18.27 34.62
N ILE A 54 18.39 17.16 34.83
CA ILE A 54 17.90 15.82 34.54
C ILE A 54 16.73 15.53 35.47
N ASP A 55 15.56 15.28 34.88
CA ASP A 55 14.39 14.86 35.63
C ASP A 55 14.52 13.42 36.14
N THR A 56 14.85 13.28 37.41
CA THR A 56 14.95 11.97 38.07
C THR A 56 13.57 11.33 38.28
N ARG A 57 12.51 12.16 38.19
CA ARG A 57 11.13 11.83 38.53
C ARG A 57 10.97 11.24 39.93
N GLN A 58 11.91 11.45 40.86
CA GLN A 58 11.78 11.03 42.26
C GLN A 58 10.82 11.97 43.02
N GLY A 59 10.00 11.40 43.89
CA GLY A 59 8.95 12.13 44.62
C GLY A 59 8.06 11.20 45.46
N PRO A 60 6.82 11.58 45.83
CA PRO A 60 5.95 10.81 46.73
C PRO A 60 5.46 9.43 46.18
N GLN A 61 5.84 9.09 44.95
CA GLN A 61 5.43 7.95 44.11
C GLN A 61 5.80 6.56 44.69
N HIS A 62 5.20 5.48 44.15
CA HIS A 62 5.34 4.11 44.69
C HIS A 62 6.40 3.25 43.96
N ASN A 63 6.87 3.67 42.77
CA ASN A 63 7.94 3.03 42.00
C ASN A 63 8.45 3.97 40.88
N PRO A 64 9.76 4.02 40.53
CA PRO A 64 10.87 3.28 41.09
C PRO A 64 11.20 3.82 42.48
N ARG A 65 11.57 2.92 43.40
CA ARG A 65 11.93 3.28 44.77
C ARG A 65 13.22 4.12 44.87
N SER A 66 13.98 4.22 43.79
CA SER A 66 15.18 5.04 43.70
C SER A 66 15.51 5.31 42.23
N TYR A 67 16.02 6.50 41.94
CA TYR A 67 16.69 6.80 40.67
C TYR A 67 18.17 6.45 40.81
N THR A 68 18.74 5.76 39.81
CA THR A 68 20.19 5.49 39.75
C THR A 68 20.72 5.78 38.36
N ALA A 69 21.78 6.58 38.27
CA ALA A 69 22.58 6.74 37.06
C ALA A 69 24.00 6.24 37.34
N THR A 70 24.57 5.51 36.38
CA THR A 70 25.90 4.91 36.53
C THR A 70 26.84 5.40 35.46
N ASN A 71 28.09 5.67 35.82
CA ASN A 71 29.16 6.06 34.91
C ASN A 71 28.87 7.36 34.13
N VAL A 72 28.17 8.30 34.78
CA VAL A 72 28.02 9.72 34.35
C VAL A 72 29.35 10.42 34.62
N SER A 73 29.71 11.48 33.89
CA SER A 73 31.04 12.09 34.01
C SER A 73 30.96 13.58 34.21
N ILE A 74 31.59 14.07 35.28
CA ILE A 74 31.96 15.49 35.34
C ILE A 74 33.10 15.70 34.32
N GLY A 75 32.90 16.60 33.37
CA GLY A 75 33.85 17.02 32.35
C GLY A 75 33.55 16.50 30.94
N ASP A 76 32.30 16.14 30.64
CA ASP A 76 31.84 15.78 29.31
C ASP A 76 31.03 16.89 28.61
N ASN A 77 30.79 18.02 29.29
CA ASN A 77 30.16 19.19 28.68
C ASN A 77 30.94 19.80 27.49
N PRO A 78 30.36 19.87 26.28
CA PRO A 78 31.01 20.41 25.08
C PRO A 78 31.31 21.93 25.16
N ASN A 79 30.65 22.67 26.06
CA ASN A 79 30.91 24.10 26.28
C ASN A 79 32.19 24.35 27.09
N PHE A 80 32.70 23.34 27.81
CA PHE A 80 33.88 23.45 28.69
C PHE A 80 35.07 22.61 28.20
N THR A 81 35.25 22.49 26.88
CA THR A 81 36.36 21.73 26.25
C THR A 81 37.78 22.18 26.65
N ILE A 82 37.98 23.43 27.07
CA ILE A 82 39.29 23.96 27.50
C ILE A 82 39.58 23.60 28.96
N ASP A 83 38.56 23.53 29.79
CA ASP A 83 38.66 23.24 31.21
C ASP A 83 37.45 22.41 31.65
N PRO A 84 37.50 21.08 31.42
CA PRO A 84 36.39 20.18 31.71
C PRO A 84 36.02 20.12 33.20
N THR A 85 36.87 20.62 34.10
CA THR A 85 36.57 20.65 35.55
C THR A 85 35.53 21.71 35.94
N ARG A 86 35.01 22.48 34.97
CA ARG A 86 33.93 23.47 35.15
C ARG A 86 32.53 22.89 35.03
N ASP A 87 32.46 21.64 34.65
CA ASP A 87 31.22 20.92 34.47
C ASP A 87 30.46 20.73 35.79
N VAL A 88 29.14 20.77 35.73
CA VAL A 88 28.24 20.57 36.87
C VAL A 88 27.00 19.88 36.34
N ASP A 89 26.61 18.74 36.90
CA ASP A 89 25.41 18.02 36.50
C ASP A 89 24.25 18.32 37.45
N PHE A 90 23.11 18.81 36.96
CA PHE A 90 21.89 19.00 37.77
C PHE A 90 20.89 17.86 37.61
N TYR A 91 20.22 17.53 38.71
CA TYR A 91 19.13 16.56 38.80
C TYR A 91 17.94 17.16 39.57
N GLN A 92 16.71 16.95 39.12
CA GLN A 92 15.51 17.45 39.80
C GLN A 92 14.66 16.33 40.41
N PHE A 93 13.98 16.62 41.52
CA PHE A 93 13.02 15.75 42.21
C PHE A 93 11.99 16.57 43.02
N GLN A 94 10.94 15.94 43.52
CA GLN A 94 9.85 16.60 44.27
C GLN A 94 9.86 16.21 45.75
N LEU A 95 9.57 17.18 46.63
CA LEU A 95 9.37 16.94 48.06
C LEU A 95 8.11 17.64 48.58
N ASP A 96 7.31 16.89 49.35
CA ASP A 96 6.25 17.42 50.21
C ASP A 96 6.71 17.57 51.66
N ILE A 97 5.95 18.36 52.43
CA ILE A 97 6.23 18.55 53.87
C ILE A 97 6.11 17.20 54.59
N GLY A 98 7.22 16.74 55.16
CA GLY A 98 7.37 15.46 55.86
C GLY A 98 8.18 14.43 55.09
N ASP A 99 8.49 14.68 53.82
CA ASP A 99 9.29 13.79 52.98
C ASP A 99 10.78 13.88 53.32
N ARG A 100 11.48 12.77 53.08
CA ARG A 100 12.93 12.64 53.22
C ARG A 100 13.54 12.23 51.89
N VAL A 101 14.59 12.91 51.47
CA VAL A 101 15.44 12.51 50.35
C VAL A 101 16.81 12.08 50.84
N THR A 102 17.35 11.00 50.26
CA THR A 102 18.78 10.69 50.31
C THR A 102 19.38 10.75 48.93
N ILE A 103 20.50 11.46 48.81
CA ILE A 103 21.30 11.53 47.59
C ILE A 103 22.68 10.96 47.90
N ASP A 104 23.07 9.93 47.15
CA ASP A 104 24.32 9.21 47.30
C ASP A 104 25.09 9.28 45.98
N VAL A 105 26.24 9.93 45.99
CA VAL A 105 27.20 9.88 44.89
C VAL A 105 28.30 8.92 45.26
N THR A 106 28.74 8.08 44.31
CA THR A 106 29.89 7.19 44.51
C THR A 106 30.83 7.27 43.33
N THR A 107 32.13 7.37 43.59
CA THR A 107 33.17 7.35 42.55
C THR A 107 33.67 5.91 42.33
N PRO A 108 33.39 5.28 41.16
CA PRO A 108 33.79 3.90 40.90
C PRO A 108 35.32 3.80 40.68
N ASN A 109 36.10 3.41 41.70
CA ASN A 109 37.58 3.38 41.59
C ASN A 109 38.10 1.99 41.13
N PRO A 110 39.08 1.89 40.19
CA PRO A 110 40.38 2.62 40.15
C PRO A 110 40.53 3.76 39.11
N ASN A 111 39.49 4.13 38.36
CA ASN A 111 39.63 4.94 37.13
C ASN A 111 39.04 6.36 37.18
N SER A 112 38.32 6.75 38.25
CA SER A 112 37.82 8.12 38.40
C SER A 112 38.79 8.97 39.22
N ASN A 113 39.17 10.14 38.70
CA ASN A 113 39.97 11.12 39.42
C ASN A 113 39.08 12.17 40.10
N LEU A 114 37.75 12.04 40.03
CA LEU A 114 36.78 12.97 40.59
C LEU A 114 36.80 12.94 42.13
N ASP A 115 36.79 14.12 42.72
CA ASP A 115 36.51 14.43 44.11
C ASP A 115 35.19 15.22 44.07
N ALA A 116 34.08 14.57 44.41
CA ALA A 116 32.74 15.07 44.08
C ALA A 116 32.18 15.93 45.21
N TYR A 117 31.43 16.98 44.85
CA TYR A 117 30.79 17.91 45.77
C TYR A 117 29.30 18.05 45.42
N LEU A 118 28.43 17.86 46.41
CA LEU A 118 26.97 17.93 46.27
C LEU A 118 26.41 19.24 46.82
N ARG A 119 25.50 19.86 46.05
CA ARG A 119 24.69 21.01 46.50
C ARG A 119 23.22 20.76 46.22
N LEU A 120 22.38 20.94 47.23
CA LEU A 120 20.92 20.87 47.16
C LEU A 120 20.32 22.27 47.08
N PHE A 121 19.39 22.51 46.17
CA PHE A 121 18.71 23.77 45.95
C PHE A 121 17.19 23.62 45.99
N ASP A 122 16.50 24.69 46.37
CA ASP A 122 15.05 24.83 46.17
C ASP A 122 14.71 25.35 44.75
N ALA A 123 13.42 25.43 44.43
CA ALA A 123 12.93 25.89 43.12
C ALA A 123 13.35 27.31 42.71
N THR A 124 13.84 28.13 43.64
CA THR A 124 14.33 29.48 43.35
C THR A 124 15.84 29.55 43.11
N GLY A 125 16.53 28.40 43.17
CA GLY A 125 17.99 28.32 43.10
C GLY A 125 18.68 28.70 44.42
N ARG A 126 17.94 28.76 45.54
CA ARG A 126 18.53 28.97 46.86
C ARG A 126 19.08 27.65 47.40
N GLU A 127 20.33 27.68 47.84
CA GLU A 127 20.99 26.53 48.47
C GLU A 127 20.31 26.15 49.80
N VAL A 128 20.11 24.85 49.97
CA VAL A 128 19.40 24.20 51.08
C VAL A 128 20.36 23.37 51.93
N ASP A 129 21.21 22.57 51.29
CA ASP A 129 22.18 21.69 51.96
C ASP A 129 23.37 21.39 51.04
N VAL A 130 24.52 21.02 51.60
CA VAL A 130 25.74 20.71 50.84
C VAL A 130 26.54 19.61 51.53
N ASP A 131 27.24 18.79 50.77
CA ASP A 131 28.19 17.79 51.32
C ASP A 131 29.36 17.55 50.35
N ASP A 132 30.54 17.26 50.91
CA ASP A 132 31.81 17.03 50.20
C ASP A 132 32.31 15.61 50.46
N ASP A 133 32.52 15.28 51.73
CA ASP A 133 32.94 13.95 52.18
C ASP A 133 31.91 13.37 53.16
N ARG A 134 31.33 12.20 52.84
CA ARG A 134 30.45 11.47 53.78
C ARG A 134 31.16 11.20 55.12
N SER A 135 32.47 10.95 55.09
CA SER A 135 33.28 10.81 56.31
C SER A 135 34.78 11.00 56.05
N ALA A 136 35.59 11.11 57.11
CA ALA A 136 37.05 11.19 56.98
C ALA A 136 37.74 9.96 56.31
N LEU A 137 36.99 8.91 55.99
CA LEU A 137 37.47 7.70 55.30
C LEU A 137 36.72 7.40 54.00
N ASP A 138 35.71 8.20 53.65
CA ASP A 138 34.85 8.06 52.46
C ASP A 138 34.67 9.45 51.84
N THR A 139 35.43 9.72 50.77
CA THR A 139 35.52 11.03 50.10
C THR A 139 34.44 11.26 49.05
N ASP A 140 33.35 10.48 49.15
CA ASP A 140 32.19 10.60 48.29
C ASP A 140 31.08 11.34 49.08
N PRO A 141 30.38 12.33 48.49
CA PRO A 141 29.40 13.15 49.19
C PRO A 141 28.05 12.45 49.35
N PHE A 142 27.33 12.78 50.44
CA PHE A 142 26.01 12.23 50.75
C PHE A 142 25.11 13.23 51.48
N ILE A 143 23.92 13.47 50.91
CA ILE A 143 22.90 14.33 51.54
C ILE A 143 21.74 13.46 52.06
N ASP A 144 21.33 13.71 53.31
CA ASP A 144 20.12 13.17 53.94
C ASP A 144 19.27 14.31 54.48
N PHE A 145 18.27 14.69 53.70
CA PHE A 145 17.45 15.87 53.96
C PHE A 145 15.99 15.50 54.19
N THR A 146 15.36 16.07 55.22
CA THR A 146 13.92 15.92 55.49
C THR A 146 13.25 17.28 55.51
N LEU A 147 12.22 17.46 54.67
CA LEU A 147 11.44 18.70 54.62
C LEU A 147 10.50 18.78 55.83
N THR A 148 10.86 19.55 56.86
CA THR A 148 10.12 19.55 58.13
C THR A 148 8.92 20.51 58.17
N PRO A 149 7.81 20.15 58.84
CA PRO A 149 6.66 21.05 59.01
C PRO A 149 7.00 22.32 59.82
N GLY A 150 6.64 23.49 59.29
CA GLY A 150 6.77 24.78 59.97
C GLY A 150 8.10 25.53 59.73
N GLY A 151 8.92 25.08 58.79
CA GLY A 151 10.12 25.79 58.32
C GLY A 151 9.84 26.91 57.30
N THR A 152 10.88 27.63 56.89
CA THR A 152 10.84 28.63 55.80
C THR A 152 10.81 28.03 54.39
N LEU A 153 11.14 26.73 54.26
CA LEU A 153 11.11 25.98 53.01
C LEU A 153 9.69 25.44 52.74
N GLN A 154 9.32 25.31 51.47
CA GLN A 154 7.97 24.92 51.03
C GLN A 154 8.02 23.60 50.26
N ALA A 155 6.87 22.92 50.17
CA ALA A 155 6.72 21.80 49.25
C ALA A 155 6.91 22.27 47.80
N GLY A 156 7.50 21.42 46.94
CA GLY A 156 7.76 21.76 45.55
C GLY A 156 8.95 21.00 44.95
N THR A 157 9.47 21.52 43.84
CA THR A 157 10.63 20.95 43.15
C THR A 157 11.93 21.37 43.84
N TYR A 158 12.83 20.40 44.01
CA TYR A 158 14.17 20.56 44.52
C TYR A 158 15.17 20.02 43.50
N TYR A 159 16.39 20.54 43.54
CA TYR A 159 17.44 20.23 42.57
C TYR A 159 18.71 19.86 43.31
N VAL A 160 19.37 18.78 42.94
CA VAL A 160 20.71 18.47 43.41
C VAL A 160 21.70 18.60 42.27
N ALA A 161 22.85 19.19 42.55
CA ALA A 161 23.93 19.36 41.60
C ALA A 161 25.18 18.61 42.06
N VAL A 162 25.82 17.93 41.11
CA VAL A 162 27.10 17.25 41.28
C VAL A 162 28.16 18.11 40.61
N SER A 163 29.25 18.38 41.31
CA SER A 163 30.37 19.18 40.82
C SER A 163 31.69 18.62 41.36
N SER A 164 32.82 19.09 40.86
CA SER A 164 34.12 18.76 41.45
C SER A 164 34.44 19.67 42.65
N ALA A 165 35.01 19.13 43.72
CA ALA A 165 35.44 19.88 44.92
C ALA A 165 36.49 20.97 44.58
N GLY A 166 36.10 22.24 44.63
CA GLY A 166 36.81 23.43 44.12
C GLY A 166 36.05 24.19 43.03
N ASN A 167 34.94 23.64 42.55
CA ASN A 167 33.94 24.27 41.70
C ASN A 167 32.61 24.42 42.48
N GLU A 168 32.62 25.02 43.67
CA GLU A 168 31.42 25.15 44.50
C GLU A 168 30.68 26.48 44.30
N ASP A 169 31.38 27.52 43.83
CA ASP A 169 30.85 28.89 43.69
C ASP A 169 30.02 29.12 42.41
N TYR A 170 29.59 28.06 41.73
CA TYR A 170 28.77 28.20 40.52
C TYR A 170 27.39 28.76 40.81
N ASP A 171 26.89 29.52 39.84
CA ASP A 171 25.51 29.97 39.79
C ASP A 171 24.62 28.82 39.30
N PRO A 172 23.58 28.40 40.05
CA PRO A 172 22.70 27.32 39.61
C PRO A 172 21.72 27.75 38.49
N LEU A 173 21.57 29.05 38.23
CA LEU A 173 20.64 29.59 37.23
C LEU A 173 21.35 30.00 35.92
N SER A 174 22.68 29.93 35.86
CA SER A 174 23.46 30.31 34.68
C SER A 174 24.80 29.58 34.61
N LEU A 175 25.53 29.68 33.50
CA LEU A 175 26.91 29.14 33.40
C LEU A 175 27.96 30.03 34.10
N GLY A 176 27.53 30.96 34.97
CA GLY A 176 28.40 31.86 35.74
C GLY A 176 29.05 31.18 36.95
N GLY A 177 30.18 31.73 37.41
CA GLY A 177 30.82 31.29 38.67
C GLY A 177 31.61 29.97 38.61
N ARG A 178 31.80 29.37 37.43
CA ARG A 178 32.55 28.10 37.26
C ARG A 178 34.07 28.33 37.34
N LEU A 179 34.73 27.87 38.41
CA LEU A 179 36.14 28.19 38.73
C LEU A 179 37.16 27.11 38.33
N GLY A 180 36.73 25.90 37.96
CA GLY A 180 37.51 24.84 37.30
C GLY A 180 38.97 24.68 37.76
N ASN A 181 39.22 23.99 38.89
CA ASN A 181 40.58 23.67 39.32
C ASN A 181 40.73 22.38 40.16
N ALA A 182 39.67 21.58 40.19
CA ALA A 182 39.38 20.59 41.22
C ALA A 182 39.76 19.18 40.76
N THR A 183 38.87 18.51 40.04
CA THR A 183 39.01 17.15 39.54
C THR A 183 37.92 16.91 38.48
N SER A 184 37.99 15.84 37.70
CA SER A 184 36.92 15.43 36.78
C SER A 184 36.95 13.92 36.59
N GLY A 185 35.86 13.33 36.12
CA GLY A 185 35.75 11.89 35.92
C GLY A 185 34.38 11.31 36.23
N ALA A 186 34.29 9.98 36.15
CA ALA A 186 33.04 9.27 36.28
C ALA A 186 32.53 9.19 37.72
N TYR A 187 31.21 9.25 37.90
CA TYR A 187 30.49 8.98 39.15
C TYR A 187 29.20 8.18 38.89
N ASN A 188 28.68 7.58 39.95
CA ASN A 188 27.31 7.07 40.00
C ASN A 188 26.52 7.90 41.00
N ILE A 189 25.24 8.16 40.72
CA ILE A 189 24.33 8.85 41.64
C ILE A 189 23.11 7.99 41.91
N THR A 190 22.66 7.99 43.16
CA THR A 190 21.37 7.44 43.59
C THR A 190 20.56 8.51 44.32
N VAL A 191 19.30 8.69 43.93
CA VAL A 191 18.35 9.58 44.60
C VAL A 191 17.14 8.77 45.06
N ASP A 192 16.84 8.79 46.36
CA ASP A 192 15.71 8.08 46.98
C ASP A 192 14.85 9.04 47.79
N VAL A 193 13.55 9.12 47.48
CA VAL A 193 12.57 9.95 48.20
C VAL A 193 11.59 9.05 48.96
N SER A 194 11.57 9.20 50.29
CA SER A 194 10.72 8.48 51.22
C SER A 194 9.68 9.41 51.85
N ALA A 195 8.40 9.06 51.74
CA ALA A 195 7.27 9.83 52.26
C ALA A 195 6.52 9.09 53.38
N PRO A 196 5.91 9.78 54.37
CA PRO A 196 5.03 9.15 55.36
C PRO A 196 3.73 8.69 54.70
N ARG A 197 3.43 7.39 54.73
CA ARG A 197 2.29 6.81 54.01
C ARG A 197 1.30 6.09 54.92
N LYS A 198 0.12 5.82 54.37
CA LYS A 198 -0.93 5.00 54.97
C LYS A 198 -1.02 3.66 54.24
N TRP A 199 -0.79 2.59 54.97
CA TRP A 199 -0.77 1.21 54.48
C TRP A 199 -1.95 0.43 55.03
N VAL A 200 -2.59 -0.38 54.21
CA VAL A 200 -3.71 -1.24 54.61
C VAL A 200 -3.29 -2.70 54.44
N VAL A 201 -3.41 -3.46 55.52
CA VAL A 201 -3.06 -4.88 55.59
C VAL A 201 -4.34 -5.69 55.75
N ASP A 202 -4.64 -6.53 54.76
CA ASP A 202 -5.67 -7.56 54.85
C ASP A 202 -5.09 -8.79 55.56
N THR A 203 -5.70 -9.17 56.68
CA THR A 203 -5.26 -10.31 57.50
C THR A 203 -5.85 -11.66 57.05
N ILE A 204 -6.66 -11.70 55.99
CA ILE A 204 -7.24 -12.95 55.49
C ILE A 204 -6.18 -13.83 54.81
N ASN A 205 -6.24 -15.14 55.05
CA ASN A 205 -5.37 -16.15 54.44
C ASN A 205 -3.84 -15.98 54.69
N LEU A 206 -3.42 -15.10 55.60
CA LEU A 206 -2.01 -14.97 55.97
C LEU A 206 -1.58 -16.14 56.87
N ALA A 207 -0.54 -16.87 56.46
CA ALA A 207 -0.02 -18.02 57.20
C ALA A 207 1.33 -17.69 57.88
N ASN A 208 1.30 -17.37 59.17
CA ASN A 208 2.46 -16.95 59.96
C ASN A 208 3.33 -15.86 59.30
N PRO A 209 2.73 -14.73 58.86
CA PRO A 209 3.46 -13.70 58.13
C PRO A 209 4.52 -13.03 59.01
N THR A 210 5.61 -12.61 58.38
CA THR A 210 6.54 -11.65 58.97
C THR A 210 6.31 -10.30 58.33
N PHE A 211 6.20 -9.25 59.15
CA PHE A 211 6.01 -7.86 58.74
C PHE A 211 7.30 -7.08 58.97
N THR A 212 7.70 -6.33 57.95
CA THR A 212 8.82 -5.41 57.98
C THR A 212 8.29 -4.00 57.74
N ILE A 213 8.46 -3.11 58.71
CA ILE A 213 8.01 -1.72 58.65
C ILE A 213 9.23 -0.82 58.59
N THR A 214 9.31 0.02 57.56
CA THR A 214 10.35 1.05 57.41
C THR A 214 9.71 2.43 57.62
N ALA A 215 10.20 3.19 58.59
CA ALA A 215 9.79 4.57 58.80
C ALA A 215 10.45 5.51 57.78
N VAL A 216 9.91 6.73 57.67
CA VAL A 216 10.45 7.77 56.76
C VAL A 216 11.91 8.06 57.04
N ASN A 217 12.35 8.01 58.30
CA ASN A 217 13.75 8.21 58.69
C ASN A 217 14.66 6.99 58.41
N GLY A 218 14.21 6.00 57.63
CA GLY A 218 14.95 4.79 57.28
C GLY A 218 15.01 3.71 58.38
N GLN A 219 14.44 3.94 59.57
CA GLN A 219 14.45 2.91 60.62
C GLN A 219 13.49 1.76 60.29
N GLN A 220 14.01 0.54 60.27
CA GLN A 220 13.26 -0.67 59.95
C GLN A 220 13.02 -1.55 61.18
N ARG A 221 11.82 -2.13 61.29
CA ARG A 221 11.49 -3.13 62.32
C ARG A 221 10.75 -4.30 61.72
N THR A 222 11.22 -5.50 62.04
CA THR A 222 10.63 -6.75 61.57
C THR A 222 10.01 -7.54 62.74
N PHE A 223 8.77 -8.01 62.60
CA PHE A 223 8.09 -8.84 63.59
C PHE A 223 7.23 -9.93 62.93
N SER A 224 7.10 -11.09 63.58
CA SER A 224 6.26 -12.19 63.09
C SER A 224 4.92 -12.24 63.82
N VAL A 225 3.86 -12.62 63.11
CA VAL A 225 2.50 -12.76 63.62
C VAL A 225 2.08 -14.22 63.45
N GLY A 226 1.72 -14.91 64.54
CA GLY A 226 1.49 -16.37 64.52
C GLY A 226 0.12 -16.78 65.09
N THR A 227 -0.42 -17.92 64.65
CA THR A 227 -1.70 -18.47 65.15
C THR A 227 -1.52 -19.60 66.16
N THR A 228 -2.40 -19.68 67.16
CA THR A 228 -2.56 -20.87 68.01
C THR A 228 -3.82 -21.65 67.59
N GLY A 229 -3.65 -22.71 66.78
CA GLY A 229 -4.57 -23.86 66.75
C GLY A 229 -5.93 -23.75 66.04
N SER A 230 -6.14 -22.86 65.06
CA SER A 230 -7.37 -22.83 64.23
C SER A 230 -7.09 -22.44 62.77
N PRO A 231 -7.94 -22.82 61.79
CA PRO A 231 -7.68 -22.58 60.37
C PRO A 231 -7.56 -21.08 60.02
N PRO A 232 -6.77 -20.71 58.99
CA PRO A 232 -6.32 -19.33 58.74
C PRO A 232 -7.44 -18.29 58.57
N ASN A 233 -8.59 -18.72 58.03
CA ASN A 233 -9.73 -17.85 57.73
C ASN A 233 -10.61 -17.49 58.94
N GLN A 234 -10.40 -18.10 60.11
CA GLN A 234 -11.18 -17.82 61.33
C GLN A 234 -10.43 -17.00 62.40
N ASN A 235 -9.15 -16.68 62.17
CA ASN A 235 -8.30 -15.96 63.13
C ASN A 235 -8.06 -14.47 62.79
N THR A 236 -8.78 -13.93 61.81
CA THR A 236 -8.65 -12.55 61.29
C THR A 236 -8.70 -11.47 62.40
N PRO A 237 -9.60 -11.54 63.41
CA PRO A 237 -9.59 -10.61 64.55
C PRO A 237 -8.37 -10.69 65.47
N ALA A 238 -7.86 -11.90 65.70
CA ALA A 238 -6.73 -12.11 66.61
C ALA A 238 -5.41 -11.65 65.96
N MET A 239 -5.24 -11.91 64.66
CA MET A 239 -4.10 -11.43 63.89
C MET A 239 -4.09 -9.91 63.76
N SER A 240 -5.24 -9.29 63.45
CA SER A 240 -5.32 -7.83 63.33
C SER A 240 -4.98 -7.15 64.65
N GLY A 241 -5.49 -7.68 65.77
CA GLY A 241 -5.12 -7.22 67.11
C GLY A 241 -3.63 -7.38 67.44
N GLN A 242 -2.99 -8.47 67.03
CA GLN A 242 -1.54 -8.67 67.22
C GLN A 242 -0.68 -7.72 66.37
N ILE A 243 -1.06 -7.45 65.12
CA ILE A 243 -0.34 -6.49 64.27
C ILE A 243 -0.41 -5.09 64.88
N VAL A 244 -1.61 -4.63 65.26
CA VAL A 244 -1.79 -3.32 65.91
C VAL A 244 -1.00 -3.25 67.22
N ALA A 245 -1.05 -4.30 68.04
CA ALA A 245 -0.31 -4.36 69.29
C ALA A 245 1.22 -4.33 69.09
N ASN A 246 1.74 -5.00 68.05
CA ASN A 246 3.17 -5.02 67.75
C ASN A 246 3.65 -3.69 67.14
N VAL A 247 2.85 -3.04 66.28
CA VAL A 247 3.20 -1.74 65.70
C VAL A 247 3.18 -0.65 66.77
N ASN A 248 2.14 -0.60 67.59
CA ASN A 248 1.95 0.41 68.65
C ASN A 248 2.61 0.07 70.00
N ALA A 249 3.30 -1.07 70.11
CA ALA A 249 3.75 -1.63 71.39
C ALA A 249 4.50 -0.60 72.26
N THR A 250 4.15 -0.54 73.55
CA THR A 250 4.89 0.21 74.59
C THR A 250 6.07 -0.58 75.20
N ASN A 251 6.20 -1.87 74.86
CA ASN A 251 7.17 -2.81 75.46
C ASN A 251 8.30 -3.22 74.49
N LEU A 252 8.31 -2.67 73.28
CA LEU A 252 9.41 -2.69 72.31
C LEU A 252 9.74 -1.23 71.96
N PRO A 253 10.94 -0.91 71.44
CA PRO A 253 11.24 0.46 70.99
C PRO A 253 10.17 0.91 69.96
N PRO A 254 9.48 2.04 70.17
CA PRO A 254 8.49 2.55 69.22
C PRO A 254 9.19 2.92 67.90
N ILE A 255 8.53 2.69 66.76
CA ILE A 255 9.00 3.22 65.47
C ILE A 255 8.56 4.69 65.42
N PRO A 256 9.49 5.66 65.35
CA PRO A 256 9.13 7.08 65.34
C PRO A 256 8.22 7.42 64.16
N GLY A 257 7.13 8.13 64.43
CA GLY A 257 6.19 8.61 63.40
C GLY A 257 5.22 7.57 62.85
N VAL A 258 5.31 6.30 63.27
CA VAL A 258 4.44 5.21 62.77
C VAL A 258 3.41 4.79 63.81
N SER A 259 2.16 4.62 63.39
CA SER A 259 1.08 4.09 64.23
C SER A 259 0.22 3.08 63.47
N ALA A 260 -0.58 2.28 64.16
CA ALA A 260 -1.52 1.36 63.53
C ALA A 260 -2.87 1.30 64.24
N TYR A 261 -3.93 0.93 63.53
CA TYR A 261 -5.24 0.67 64.12
C TYR A 261 -6.05 -0.30 63.26
N SER A 262 -6.98 -1.04 63.87
CA SER A 262 -7.91 -1.91 63.14
C SER A 262 -9.14 -1.11 62.68
N LEU A 263 -9.69 -1.42 61.51
CA LEU A 263 -10.97 -0.85 61.07
C LEU A 263 -12.16 -1.78 61.30
N GLY A 264 -13.29 -1.19 61.74
CA GLY A 264 -14.56 -1.86 62.06
C GLY A 264 -14.77 -2.14 63.56
N SER A 265 -16.03 -2.25 64.00
CA SER A 265 -16.37 -2.15 65.45
C SER A 265 -16.14 -3.41 66.30
N GLN A 266 -15.49 -4.47 65.79
CA GLN A 266 -15.28 -5.74 66.52
C GLN A 266 -14.02 -6.48 66.03
N GLY A 267 -12.85 -5.82 66.01
CA GLY A 267 -11.56 -6.48 65.70
C GLY A 267 -11.57 -7.16 64.33
N THR A 268 -11.75 -6.40 63.26
CA THR A 268 -12.02 -6.94 61.92
C THR A 268 -10.75 -7.11 61.07
N ARG A 269 -10.94 -7.73 59.89
CA ARG A 269 -9.96 -8.21 58.88
C ARG A 269 -8.84 -7.25 58.46
N TYR A 270 -9.02 -5.94 58.60
CA TYR A 270 -8.08 -4.94 58.10
C TYR A 270 -7.33 -4.21 59.21
N VAL A 271 -6.02 -4.05 59.03
CA VAL A 271 -5.16 -3.21 59.87
C VAL A 271 -4.61 -2.08 59.02
N VAL A 272 -4.71 -0.85 59.50
CA VAL A 272 -4.10 0.31 58.88
C VAL A 272 -2.87 0.71 59.67
N ILE A 273 -1.78 0.96 58.96
CA ILE A 273 -0.50 1.45 59.48
C ILE A 273 -0.25 2.82 58.84
N GLU A 274 -0.15 3.88 59.65
CA GLU A 274 0.04 5.25 59.21
C GLU A 274 1.44 5.76 59.57
N GLY A 275 2.01 6.59 58.70
CA GLY A 275 3.30 7.26 58.89
C GLY A 275 4.53 6.41 58.51
N ALA A 276 4.34 5.18 58.02
CA ALA A 276 5.43 4.33 57.54
C ALA A 276 5.77 4.66 56.08
N ALA A 277 7.04 4.66 55.72
CA ALA A 277 7.48 4.82 54.33
C ALA A 277 7.24 3.55 53.51
N VAL A 278 7.47 2.38 54.10
CA VAL A 278 7.31 1.06 53.45
C VAL A 278 6.78 0.03 54.46
N VAL A 279 5.87 -0.84 54.00
CA VAL A 279 5.44 -2.04 54.73
C VAL A 279 5.57 -3.28 53.83
N GLU A 280 6.38 -4.24 54.24
CA GLU A 280 6.66 -5.48 53.51
C GLU A 280 6.22 -6.71 54.30
N THR A 281 5.74 -7.76 53.61
CA THR A 281 5.23 -8.98 54.25
C THR A 281 5.66 -10.25 53.51
N THR A 282 5.87 -11.35 54.26
CA THR A 282 6.01 -12.71 53.68
C THR A 282 4.67 -13.43 53.74
N GLY A 283 4.08 -13.77 52.58
CA GLY A 283 2.82 -14.52 52.50
C GLY A 283 1.81 -14.10 51.43
N GLY A 284 2.12 -13.08 50.60
CA GLY A 284 1.25 -12.63 49.51
C GLY A 284 0.05 -11.82 50.01
N VAL A 285 0.14 -10.50 49.92
CA VAL A 285 -1.00 -9.61 50.16
C VAL A 285 -1.92 -9.71 48.94
N SER A 286 -3.07 -10.36 49.08
CA SER A 286 -4.10 -10.39 48.04
C SER A 286 -5.04 -9.21 48.22
N LEU A 287 -5.13 -8.34 47.22
CA LEU A 287 -6.17 -7.32 47.10
C LEU A 287 -7.06 -7.70 45.91
N LEU A 288 -7.99 -8.62 46.14
CA LEU A 288 -9.12 -8.86 45.23
C LEU A 288 -10.44 -8.72 46.01
N PRO A 289 -11.45 -8.04 45.46
CA PRO A 289 -12.75 -7.96 46.09
C PRO A 289 -13.45 -9.33 46.02
N LEU A 290 -13.91 -9.83 47.16
CA LEU A 290 -15.02 -10.77 47.20
C LEU A 290 -16.27 -9.93 47.49
N ALA A 291 -17.05 -9.61 46.46
CA ALA A 291 -18.35 -8.98 46.66
C ALA A 291 -19.28 -10.00 47.32
N ASN A 292 -19.52 -9.87 48.62
CA ASN A 292 -20.75 -10.35 49.20
C ASN A 292 -21.57 -9.15 49.68
N ASN A 293 -22.87 -9.28 49.58
CA ASN A 293 -23.91 -8.26 49.72
C ASN A 293 -24.09 -7.68 51.14
N SER A 294 -23.05 -7.62 51.96
CA SER A 294 -23.20 -7.18 53.36
C SER A 294 -22.00 -6.48 53.98
N ASN A 295 -20.90 -6.23 53.26
CA ASN A 295 -19.76 -5.47 53.80
C ASN A 295 -19.63 -4.10 53.12
N ASN A 296 -19.66 -3.05 53.93
CA ASN A 296 -19.46 -1.65 53.51
C ASN A 296 -17.96 -1.33 53.27
N GLU A 297 -17.23 -2.22 52.60
CA GLU A 297 -15.77 -2.10 52.37
C GLU A 297 -15.39 -1.07 51.29
N ASN A 298 -16.28 -0.12 51.00
CA ASN A 298 -16.13 0.93 49.99
C ASN A 298 -15.04 1.98 50.32
N GLU A 299 -14.45 1.92 51.52
CA GLU A 299 -13.45 2.89 51.99
C GLU A 299 -11.99 2.47 51.69
N PHE A 300 -11.76 1.31 51.06
CA PHE A 300 -10.41 0.80 50.72
C PHE A 300 -10.21 0.42 49.24
N LEU A 301 -11.04 0.98 48.36
CA LEU A 301 -10.86 0.84 46.92
C LEU A 301 -9.49 1.40 46.50
N ARG A 302 -8.82 0.69 45.59
CA ARG A 302 -7.78 1.30 44.75
C ARG A 302 -8.43 2.46 43.98
N GLU A 303 -7.76 3.59 43.87
CA GLU A 303 -8.28 4.79 43.19
C GLU A 303 -8.80 4.42 41.79
N THR A 304 -10.11 4.39 41.66
CA THR A 304 -10.85 4.00 40.47
C THR A 304 -11.72 5.19 40.10
N GLY A 305 -11.57 5.73 38.90
CA GLY A 305 -12.22 7.01 38.55
C GLY A 305 -13.72 6.91 38.47
N ILE A 306 -14.18 5.82 37.83
CA ILE A 306 -15.58 5.51 37.59
C ILE A 306 -15.76 4.02 37.74
N LEU A 307 -16.68 3.63 38.61
CA LEU A 307 -17.08 2.24 38.83
C LEU A 307 -18.45 2.02 38.16
N ILE A 308 -18.48 1.15 37.15
CA ILE A 308 -19.71 0.77 36.43
C ILE A 308 -20.19 -0.55 37.04
N SER A 309 -21.34 -0.52 37.73
CA SER A 309 -21.98 -1.71 38.30
C SER A 309 -22.93 -2.37 37.29
N GLU A 310 -23.39 -3.57 37.61
CA GLU A 310 -24.28 -4.41 36.77
C GLU A 310 -25.63 -3.74 36.36
N GLU A 311 -25.95 -2.57 36.92
CA GLU A 311 -27.17 -1.79 36.66
C GLU A 311 -26.90 -0.36 36.13
N ALA A 312 -25.65 0.04 35.93
CA ALA A 312 -25.31 1.38 35.50
C ALA A 312 -25.30 1.50 33.96
N THR A 313 -25.99 2.51 33.42
CA THR A 313 -25.79 3.02 32.05
C THR A 313 -24.89 4.26 32.12
N PRO A 314 -23.57 4.13 31.93
CA PRO A 314 -22.67 5.25 32.14
C PRO A 314 -22.70 6.20 30.95
N THR A 315 -22.95 7.47 31.23
CA THR A 315 -22.66 8.57 30.32
C THR A 315 -21.32 9.19 30.71
N LEU A 316 -20.33 9.12 29.84
CA LEU A 316 -19.05 9.80 30.02
C LEU A 316 -18.94 10.93 28.99
N MET A 317 -19.20 12.17 29.40
CA MET A 317 -19.00 13.33 28.52
C MET A 317 -17.76 14.10 28.90
N ASN A 318 -16.92 14.44 27.92
CA ASN A 318 -15.84 15.44 28.01
C ASN A 318 -14.96 15.40 29.27
N ASN A 319 -14.58 14.20 29.74
CA ASN A 319 -13.70 14.05 30.90
C ASN A 319 -12.41 13.32 30.50
N VAL A 320 -11.27 13.84 30.91
CA VAL A 320 -10.00 13.09 31.00
C VAL A 320 -9.87 12.59 32.44
N LEU A 321 -9.70 11.29 32.64
CA LEU A 321 -9.61 10.65 33.96
C LEU A 321 -8.14 10.54 34.38
N ALA A 322 -7.77 11.20 35.48
CA ALA A 322 -6.39 11.34 35.93
C ALA A 322 -6.19 10.91 37.38
N ASN A 323 -5.00 10.38 37.71
CA ASN A 323 -4.58 10.01 39.07
C ASN A 323 -5.44 8.90 39.70
N LEU A 324 -5.65 7.85 38.90
CA LEU A 324 -6.44 6.69 39.24
C LEU A 324 -5.61 5.47 38.85
N ARG A 325 -5.53 4.46 39.71
CA ARG A 325 -4.90 3.19 39.34
C ARG A 325 -5.62 2.50 38.18
N ASN A 326 -6.93 2.68 38.07
CA ASN A 326 -7.74 2.25 36.93
C ASN A 326 -8.70 3.40 36.54
N GLY A 327 -8.70 3.84 35.28
CA GLY A 327 -9.53 4.95 34.80
C GLY A 327 -11.04 4.69 34.95
N VAL A 328 -11.55 3.69 34.23
CA VAL A 328 -12.90 3.16 34.36
C VAL A 328 -12.79 1.68 34.68
N VAL A 329 -13.46 1.22 35.75
CA VAL A 329 -13.51 -0.20 36.09
C VAL A 329 -14.93 -0.69 35.94
N GLU A 330 -15.07 -1.69 35.09
CA GLU A 330 -16.22 -2.55 35.00
C GLU A 330 -16.01 -3.78 35.87
N VAL A 331 -17.00 -4.12 36.70
CA VAL A 331 -16.91 -5.32 37.52
C VAL A 331 -17.13 -6.54 36.62
N GLU A 332 -16.06 -7.24 36.27
CA GLU A 332 -16.20 -8.52 35.56
C GLU A 332 -16.93 -9.53 36.47
N ASN A 333 -17.94 -10.17 35.90
CA ASN A 333 -18.88 -11.08 36.54
C ASN A 333 -18.27 -11.93 37.68
N GLN A 334 -18.93 -11.89 38.84
CA GLN A 334 -18.78 -12.88 39.90
C GLN A 334 -18.87 -14.30 39.32
N THR A 335 -17.92 -15.16 39.70
CA THR A 335 -17.93 -16.56 39.29
C THR A 335 -19.11 -17.31 39.92
N ILE A 336 -20.19 -17.52 39.17
CA ILE A 336 -21.13 -18.60 39.49
C ILE A 336 -20.74 -19.80 38.62
N SER A 337 -20.08 -20.79 39.24
CA SER A 337 -19.81 -22.11 38.65
C SER A 337 -18.86 -22.17 37.43
N GLY A 338 -17.89 -21.27 37.32
CA GLY A 338 -16.67 -21.51 36.53
C GLY A 338 -16.77 -21.36 35.02
N ILE A 339 -17.71 -20.56 34.50
CA ILE A 339 -17.76 -20.17 33.09
C ILE A 339 -17.86 -18.65 33.00
N ASN A 340 -16.87 -18.01 32.37
CA ASN A 340 -16.86 -16.56 32.14
C ASN A 340 -17.64 -16.22 30.86
N SER A 341 -18.46 -15.17 30.89
CA SER A 341 -18.94 -14.48 29.67
C SER A 341 -18.95 -12.98 29.94
N PRO A 342 -18.25 -12.16 29.14
CA PRO A 342 -18.32 -10.70 29.25
C PRO A 342 -19.62 -10.23 28.59
N ARG A 343 -20.41 -9.38 29.26
CA ARG A 343 -21.61 -8.75 28.68
C ARG A 343 -21.51 -7.25 28.48
N THR A 344 -20.38 -6.65 28.82
CA THR A 344 -20.10 -5.23 28.63
C THR A 344 -18.57 -5.04 28.61
N SER A 345 -18.06 -4.09 27.82
CA SER A 345 -16.62 -3.82 27.69
C SER A 345 -16.38 -2.32 27.54
N VAL A 346 -15.62 -1.72 28.46
CA VAL A 346 -14.91 -0.44 28.26
C VAL A 346 -13.42 -0.75 28.18
N GLN A 347 -12.82 -0.57 27.00
CA GLN A 347 -11.44 -0.97 26.71
C GLN A 347 -10.53 0.26 26.65
N THR A 348 -9.61 0.38 27.60
CA THR A 348 -8.52 1.37 27.57
C THR A 348 -7.44 0.90 26.60
N GLY A 349 -7.09 1.72 25.60
CA GLY A 349 -5.82 1.63 24.87
C GLY A 349 -5.75 0.70 23.65
N GLN A 350 -6.81 0.02 23.24
CA GLN A 350 -6.92 -0.53 21.89
C GLN A 350 -8.22 -0.05 21.25
N LEU A 351 -8.12 0.54 20.07
CA LEU A 351 -9.23 0.69 19.14
C LEU A 351 -9.93 -0.67 19.02
N PHE A 352 -11.23 -0.74 19.33
CA PHE A 352 -12.06 -1.67 18.59
C PHE A 352 -12.41 -1.01 17.24
N GLN A 353 -11.44 -1.01 16.35
CA GLN A 353 -11.73 -1.06 14.93
C GLN A 353 -11.85 -2.55 14.62
N TYR A 354 -13.02 -3.00 14.18
CA TYR A 354 -13.11 -4.33 13.63
C TYR A 354 -12.35 -4.33 12.30
N ASN A 355 -11.05 -4.63 12.30
CA ASN A 355 -10.35 -5.27 11.18
C ASN A 355 -8.93 -5.72 11.58
N THR A 356 -8.68 -7.04 11.54
CA THR A 356 -7.43 -7.54 10.94
C THR A 356 -7.72 -8.82 10.17
N ASN A 357 -7.89 -8.68 8.85
CA ASN A 357 -7.33 -9.64 7.91
C ASN A 357 -5.81 -9.44 7.89
N SER A 358 -5.07 -10.24 8.64
CA SER A 358 -3.64 -10.47 8.44
C SER A 358 -3.45 -11.90 7.96
N GLN A 359 -3.31 -12.08 6.64
CA GLN A 359 -2.77 -13.28 6.01
C GLN A 359 -1.37 -12.96 5.49
N ASN A 360 -0.32 -13.38 6.20
CA ASN A 360 0.82 -14.13 5.62
C ASN A 360 1.93 -14.36 6.66
N GLY A 361 2.19 -15.64 6.97
CA GLY A 361 3.29 -16.06 7.85
C GLY A 361 3.11 -17.48 8.39
N ILE A 362 3.38 -18.47 7.55
CA ILE A 362 3.31 -19.90 7.88
C ILE A 362 4.30 -20.25 9.01
N ILE A 363 3.81 -20.79 10.14
CA ILE A 363 4.54 -21.78 10.95
C ILE A 363 3.58 -22.95 11.28
N PRO A 364 3.91 -24.21 10.96
CA PRO A 364 2.97 -25.34 11.05
C PRO A 364 3.06 -26.09 12.39
N GLY A 365 1.92 -26.48 12.97
CA GLY A 365 1.86 -27.53 13.99
C GLY A 365 0.65 -27.46 14.95
N PRO A 366 0.13 -28.59 15.47
CA PRO A 366 -1.30 -28.85 15.53
C PRO A 366 -1.90 -28.93 16.95
N GLY A 367 -3.21 -28.66 17.02
CA GLY A 367 -4.12 -29.28 17.99
C GLY A 367 -4.76 -28.32 18.99
N LEU A 368 -6.08 -28.10 18.84
CA LEU A 368 -7.08 -28.46 19.84
C LEU A 368 -8.49 -28.18 19.28
N ALA A 369 -9.26 -29.25 19.17
CA ALA A 369 -10.64 -29.25 18.70
C ALA A 369 -11.62 -28.79 19.79
N GLY A 370 -12.60 -27.98 19.37
CA GLY A 370 -13.97 -28.01 19.89
C GLY A 370 -14.32 -27.06 21.03
N VAL A 371 -14.98 -25.94 20.71
CA VAL A 371 -16.08 -25.39 21.52
C VAL A 371 -17.19 -24.91 20.60
N SER A 372 -18.34 -25.58 20.71
CA SER A 372 -19.62 -25.24 20.07
C SER A 372 -20.23 -23.99 20.74
N THR A 373 -20.67 -23.05 19.91
CA THR A 373 -21.51 -21.91 20.28
C THR A 373 -22.86 -22.37 20.84
N ARG A 374 -23.12 -22.15 22.14
CA ARG A 374 -24.48 -22.17 22.70
C ARG A 374 -24.77 -20.85 23.40
N ASN A 375 -25.53 -19.99 22.72
CA ASN A 375 -26.22 -18.86 23.35
C ASN A 375 -27.42 -19.35 24.18
N MET A 376 -27.72 -18.56 25.21
CA MET A 376 -28.73 -18.77 26.24
C MET A 376 -30.14 -18.89 25.65
N ALA A 377 -30.71 -20.10 25.67
CA ALA A 377 -32.16 -20.27 25.57
C ALA A 377 -32.77 -20.05 26.96
N VAL A 378 -33.64 -19.05 27.10
CA VAL A 378 -34.67 -19.05 28.13
C VAL A 378 -35.50 -20.31 27.93
N SER A 379 -35.30 -21.30 28.80
CA SER A 379 -36.15 -22.49 28.84
C SER A 379 -37.52 -22.10 29.37
N ARG A 380 -38.46 -21.74 28.47
CA ARG A 380 -39.87 -22.09 28.69
C ARG A 380 -40.04 -23.54 28.21
N PRO A 381 -40.57 -24.45 29.04
CA PRO A 381 -40.69 -25.85 28.63
C PRO A 381 -41.77 -25.97 27.57
N GLY A 382 -41.38 -26.46 26.39
CA GLY A 382 -42.29 -27.00 25.38
C GLY A 382 -42.77 -25.99 24.33
N GLY A 383 -42.11 -26.00 23.17
CA GLY A 383 -42.58 -25.32 21.97
C GLY A 383 -41.46 -25.18 20.95
N ARG A 384 -41.34 -26.15 20.04
CA ARG A 384 -40.41 -26.07 18.90
C ARG A 384 -40.92 -24.99 17.95
N VAL A 385 -40.08 -24.05 17.56
CA VAL A 385 -40.33 -23.18 16.41
C VAL A 385 -39.07 -23.11 15.54
N ASN A 386 -39.33 -23.26 14.26
CA ASN A 386 -38.51 -23.46 13.08
C ASN A 386 -37.89 -22.16 12.57
N SER A 387 -36.73 -22.32 11.92
CA SER A 387 -35.87 -21.26 11.40
C SER A 387 -36.40 -20.60 10.13
N GLU A 388 -37.46 -19.80 10.22
CA GLU A 388 -37.80 -18.84 9.17
C GLU A 388 -38.29 -17.55 9.83
N THR A 389 -37.67 -16.42 9.48
CA THR A 389 -37.88 -15.05 9.98
C THR A 389 -37.35 -14.71 11.39
N LEU A 390 -36.04 -14.44 11.45
CA LEU A 390 -35.54 -13.36 12.32
C LEU A 390 -34.75 -12.39 11.44
N LEU A 391 -35.49 -11.66 10.60
CA LEU A 391 -35.12 -10.29 10.31
C LEU A 391 -34.95 -9.64 11.68
N VAL A 392 -33.71 -9.38 12.10
CA VAL A 392 -33.47 -8.39 13.14
C VAL A 392 -33.82 -7.06 12.49
N SER A 393 -35.11 -6.78 12.44
CA SER A 393 -35.60 -5.42 12.46
C SER A 393 -34.84 -4.73 13.59
N LEU A 394 -34.12 -3.67 13.24
CA LEU A 394 -33.58 -2.70 14.19
C LEU A 394 -34.69 -2.07 15.07
N ASP A 395 -35.97 -2.44 14.92
CA ASP A 395 -37.08 -1.98 15.77
C ASP A 395 -37.30 -2.83 17.05
N GLY A 396 -36.32 -3.66 17.44
CA GLY A 396 -36.50 -4.64 18.52
C GLY A 396 -35.75 -4.40 19.83
N VAL A 397 -34.80 -3.46 19.90
CA VAL A 397 -34.08 -3.17 21.16
C VAL A 397 -34.87 -2.15 21.97
N THR A 398 -36.05 -2.53 22.46
CA THR A 398 -36.84 -1.70 23.39
C THR A 398 -36.35 -1.84 24.84
N GLY A 399 -35.03 -1.84 25.03
CA GLY A 399 -34.39 -2.02 26.34
C GLY A 399 -33.18 -1.11 26.59
N ILE A 400 -32.69 -0.38 25.57
CA ILE A 400 -31.97 0.86 25.83
C ILE A 400 -33.08 1.84 26.19
N LEU A 401 -33.21 2.14 27.48
CA LEU A 401 -34.00 3.30 27.87
C LEU A 401 -33.40 4.48 27.12
N SER A 402 -34.16 5.05 26.20
CA SER A 402 -33.92 6.34 25.56
C SER A 402 -34.08 7.45 26.60
N GLU A 403 -33.35 7.37 27.70
CA GLU A 403 -33.07 8.57 28.46
C GLU A 403 -31.99 9.28 27.67
N ASN A 404 -32.31 10.48 27.19
CA ASN A 404 -31.46 11.38 26.39
C ASN A 404 -30.23 11.90 27.16
N SER A 405 -29.67 11.06 28.03
CA SER A 405 -28.70 11.42 29.04
C SER A 405 -27.32 10.85 28.74
N ASP A 406 -27.16 9.94 27.75
CA ASP A 406 -25.89 9.28 27.42
C ASP A 406 -25.13 9.83 26.19
N PHE A 407 -25.78 10.68 25.39
CA PHE A 407 -25.18 11.53 24.36
C PHE A 407 -24.21 10.84 23.39
N ASN A 408 -24.34 9.53 23.16
CA ASN A 408 -23.43 8.77 22.30
C ASN A 408 -23.50 9.20 20.82
N ILE A 409 -22.37 9.10 20.10
CA ILE A 409 -22.31 9.26 18.64
C ILE A 409 -22.09 7.88 18.00
N PRO A 410 -23.07 7.33 17.28
CA PRO A 410 -22.90 6.08 16.56
C PRO A 410 -22.15 6.30 15.24
N LEU A 411 -21.09 5.52 15.04
CA LEU A 411 -20.31 5.45 13.81
C LEU A 411 -20.64 4.18 13.01
N VAL A 412 -20.62 4.28 11.68
CA VAL A 412 -20.68 3.10 10.78
C VAL A 412 -19.25 2.61 10.46
N PRO A 413 -19.06 1.36 9.99
CA PRO A 413 -17.74 0.88 9.58
C PRO A 413 -17.09 1.81 8.54
N ASN A 414 -15.80 2.11 8.73
CA ASN A 414 -15.00 3.02 7.90
C ASN A 414 -15.40 4.51 7.95
N GLU A 415 -16.32 4.91 8.84
CA GLU A 415 -16.60 6.32 9.07
C GLU A 415 -15.38 7.01 9.72
N PRO A 416 -14.81 8.06 9.10
CA PRO A 416 -13.59 8.69 9.60
C PRO A 416 -13.87 9.46 10.91
N LEU A 417 -12.93 9.32 11.85
CA LEU A 417 -13.00 10.01 13.15
C LEU A 417 -11.80 10.92 13.38
N PHE A 418 -10.60 10.47 13.03
CA PHE A 418 -9.35 11.22 13.16
C PHE A 418 -8.63 11.26 11.83
N VAL A 419 -7.83 12.32 11.60
CA VAL A 419 -7.01 12.48 10.39
C VAL A 419 -6.10 11.27 10.18
N ASN A 420 -5.34 10.85 11.20
CA ASN A 420 -4.55 9.61 11.15
C ASN A 420 -4.18 9.09 12.54
N ALA A 421 -5.04 8.26 13.13
CA ALA A 421 -4.84 7.74 14.48
C ALA A 421 -3.65 6.77 14.63
N LEU A 422 -3.26 6.07 13.57
CA LEU A 422 -2.15 5.10 13.61
C LEU A 422 -0.80 5.79 13.77
N ASP A 423 -0.66 6.98 13.21
CA ASP A 423 0.55 7.79 13.26
C ASP A 423 0.49 8.88 14.34
N GLY A 424 -0.53 8.85 15.20
CA GLY A 424 -0.69 9.76 16.34
C GLY A 424 -1.32 11.13 16.01
N ASN A 425 -1.74 11.37 14.77
CA ASN A 425 -2.52 12.55 14.39
C ASN A 425 -4.00 12.35 14.78
N LEU A 426 -4.34 12.82 15.98
CA LEU A 426 -5.65 12.67 16.59
C LEU A 426 -6.56 13.89 16.40
N PHE A 427 -6.23 14.81 15.48
CA PHE A 427 -7.18 15.85 15.09
C PHE A 427 -8.42 15.22 14.46
N PRO A 428 -9.64 15.73 14.74
CA PRO A 428 -10.84 15.29 14.07
C PRO A 428 -10.68 15.32 12.55
N ALA A 429 -11.06 14.23 11.87
CA ALA A 429 -11.05 14.21 10.41
C ALA A 429 -12.09 15.21 9.87
N PRO A 430 -11.89 15.80 8.68
CA PRO A 430 -12.89 16.67 8.06
C PRO A 430 -14.27 16.03 8.03
N LEU A 431 -15.30 16.79 8.42
CA LEU A 431 -16.71 16.35 8.51
C LEU A 431 -16.97 15.19 9.48
N ALA A 432 -16.01 14.83 10.34
CA ALA A 432 -16.23 13.80 11.35
C ALA A 432 -17.39 14.20 12.26
N LYS A 433 -18.24 13.24 12.63
CA LYS A 433 -19.37 13.49 13.54
C LYS A 433 -18.94 14.01 14.92
N SER A 434 -17.67 13.86 15.29
CA SER A 434 -17.11 14.44 16.51
C SER A 434 -16.96 15.96 16.44
N ILE A 435 -17.02 16.57 15.25
CA ILE A 435 -16.93 18.02 15.07
C ILE A 435 -18.23 18.68 15.54
N ASP A 436 -18.12 19.80 16.25
CA ASP A 436 -19.25 20.63 16.71
C ASP A 436 -20.36 19.88 17.49
N SER A 437 -20.01 18.73 18.06
CA SER A 437 -20.97 17.79 18.67
C SER A 437 -20.72 17.54 20.16
N SER A 438 -19.91 18.41 20.76
CA SER A 438 -19.68 18.47 22.20
C SER A 438 -20.95 18.87 22.98
N VAL A 439 -20.87 18.86 24.31
CA VAL A 439 -21.90 19.47 25.16
C VAL A 439 -21.28 20.64 25.87
N ASP A 440 -21.79 21.84 25.57
CA ASP A 440 -21.22 23.10 26.05
C ASP A 440 -21.48 23.32 27.55
N ASN A 441 -22.69 22.97 28.01
CA ASN A 441 -23.02 23.00 29.43
C ASN A 441 -23.97 21.87 29.83
N LEU A 442 -23.75 21.31 31.02
CA LEU A 442 -24.70 20.43 31.69
C LEU A 442 -25.33 21.18 32.88
N PRO A 443 -26.67 21.31 32.90
CA PRO A 443 -27.38 21.94 34.02
C PRO A 443 -27.11 21.25 35.36
N GLU A 444 -27.21 22.01 36.44
CA GLU A 444 -27.14 21.50 37.82
C GLU A 444 -28.21 20.42 38.06
N ARG A 445 -27.90 19.43 38.91
CA ARG A 445 -28.86 18.35 39.23
C ARG A 445 -30.05 18.92 40.02
N ASP A 446 -31.27 18.58 39.64
CA ASP A 446 -32.51 19.09 40.27
C ASP A 446 -32.56 18.89 41.81
N GLU A 447 -31.98 17.80 42.30
CA GLU A 447 -31.86 17.48 43.74
C GLU A 447 -30.89 18.42 44.48
N LEU A 448 -29.88 18.94 43.79
CA LEU A 448 -28.93 19.92 44.32
C LEU A 448 -29.49 21.33 44.23
N ILE A 449 -30.27 21.64 43.20
CA ILE A 449 -31.00 22.91 43.07
C ILE A 449 -31.92 23.09 44.29
N THR A 450 -32.69 22.06 44.62
CA THR A 450 -33.64 22.09 45.76
C THR A 450 -32.97 22.28 47.13
N VAL A 451 -31.66 22.03 47.26
CA VAL A 451 -30.87 22.29 48.48
C VAL A 451 -30.12 23.63 48.41
N LYS A 452 -29.55 24.00 47.26
CA LYS A 452 -28.74 25.21 47.06
C LYS A 452 -29.59 26.49 46.99
N ASP A 453 -30.74 26.43 46.34
CA ASP A 453 -31.59 27.59 46.06
C ASP A 453 -32.14 28.24 47.35
N PRO A 454 -32.61 27.46 48.36
CA PRO A 454 -32.99 28.02 49.66
C PRO A 454 -31.82 28.56 50.49
N MET A 455 -30.58 28.12 50.19
CA MET A 455 -29.36 28.57 50.86
C MET A 455 -28.72 29.80 50.19
N GLY A 456 -29.31 30.30 49.09
CA GLY A 456 -28.78 31.42 48.33
C GLY A 456 -27.47 31.13 47.61
N ILE A 457 -27.17 29.83 47.40
CA ILE A 457 -25.98 29.40 46.66
C ILE A 457 -26.36 29.31 45.19
N GLY A 458 -25.62 29.99 44.31
CA GLY A 458 -25.86 29.97 42.88
C GLY A 458 -25.70 28.57 42.28
N LEU A 459 -26.37 28.34 41.14
CA LEU A 459 -26.23 27.11 40.36
C LEU A 459 -24.77 26.89 39.96
N SER A 460 -24.32 25.64 39.93
CA SER A 460 -22.96 25.26 39.52
C SER A 460 -23.02 24.33 38.31
N PRO A 461 -23.42 24.83 37.12
CA PRO A 461 -23.43 24.01 35.91
C PRO A 461 -22.00 23.57 35.54
N ILE A 462 -21.89 22.42 34.88
CA ILE A 462 -20.62 21.94 34.34
C ILE A 462 -20.46 22.54 32.95
N LEU A 463 -19.35 23.24 32.70
CA LEU A 463 -19.04 23.87 31.42
C LEU A 463 -17.91 23.11 30.72
N SER A 464 -17.95 23.03 29.39
CA SER A 464 -16.83 22.54 28.60
C SER A 464 -15.74 23.62 28.47
N PRO A 465 -14.45 23.25 28.43
CA PRO A 465 -13.37 24.21 28.23
C PRO A 465 -13.48 24.96 26.88
N ASP A 466 -13.07 26.23 26.88
CA ASP A 466 -13.00 27.05 25.66
C ASP A 466 -11.69 26.84 24.90
N LEU A 467 -10.67 26.20 25.51
CA LEU A 467 -9.40 25.88 24.86
C LEU A 467 -9.22 24.35 24.74
N ASP A 468 -8.47 23.91 23.74
CA ASP A 468 -8.09 22.51 23.53
C ASP A 468 -6.82 22.12 24.34
N VAL A 469 -6.28 20.91 24.10
CA VAL A 469 -5.09 20.40 24.83
C VAL A 469 -3.79 21.12 24.46
N PHE A 470 -3.72 21.77 23.30
CA PHE A 470 -2.59 22.60 22.88
C PHE A 470 -2.76 24.08 23.23
N GLY A 471 -3.89 24.44 23.84
CA GLY A 471 -4.20 25.81 24.24
C GLY A 471 -4.83 26.65 23.13
N GLN A 472 -5.25 26.02 22.03
CA GLN A 472 -5.95 26.65 20.92
C GLN A 472 -7.41 26.93 21.31
N LEU A 473 -7.98 28.05 20.86
CA LEU A 473 -9.39 28.35 21.12
C LEU A 473 -10.27 27.38 20.34
N ARG A 474 -11.20 26.74 21.04
CA ARG A 474 -12.19 25.90 20.42
C ARG A 474 -13.25 26.73 19.73
N VAL A 475 -13.44 26.52 18.44
CA VAL A 475 -14.29 27.37 17.60
C VAL A 475 -15.08 26.55 16.60
N ASP A 476 -16.10 27.18 16.04
CA ASP A 476 -17.02 26.62 15.05
C ASP A 476 -16.24 26.18 13.81
N ASP A 477 -16.47 24.94 13.36
CA ASP A 477 -16.01 24.50 12.05
C ASP A 477 -16.99 25.04 10.99
N PRO A 478 -16.55 25.95 10.09
CA PRO A 478 -17.45 26.60 9.15
C PRO A 478 -18.09 25.63 8.13
N ASP A 479 -17.54 24.43 7.97
CA ASP A 479 -18.00 23.42 7.01
C ASP A 479 -18.96 22.39 7.64
N VAL A 480 -19.18 22.45 8.96
CA VAL A 480 -20.05 21.52 9.68
C VAL A 480 -21.26 22.25 10.27
N ASP A 481 -22.46 21.83 9.87
CA ASP A 481 -23.69 22.31 10.51
C ASP A 481 -23.74 21.76 11.95
N THR A 482 -23.67 22.64 12.96
CA THR A 482 -23.88 22.29 14.37
C THR A 482 -25.14 21.40 14.56
N PRO A 483 -24.99 20.14 15.03
CA PRO A 483 -26.13 19.26 15.26
C PRO A 483 -27.11 19.87 16.30
N GLN A 484 -28.41 19.62 16.15
CA GLN A 484 -29.40 20.06 17.16
C GLN A 484 -29.20 19.28 18.48
N GLY A 485 -28.43 19.88 19.40
CA GLY A 485 -28.08 19.34 20.72
C GLY A 485 -28.35 20.31 21.88
N GLN A 486 -28.16 19.84 23.12
CA GLN A 486 -28.48 20.59 24.35
C GLN A 486 -27.37 21.59 24.71
N GLY A 487 -27.49 22.81 24.18
CA GLY A 487 -26.61 23.96 24.44
C GLY A 487 -26.91 25.07 23.43
N GLY A 488 -26.60 26.34 23.73
CA GLY A 488 -26.59 27.36 22.68
C GLY A 488 -25.42 27.05 21.76
N ASN A 489 -25.67 26.91 20.44
CA ASN A 489 -24.71 26.62 19.36
C ASN A 489 -23.39 25.96 19.82
N VAL A 490 -23.34 24.63 19.75
CA VAL A 490 -22.16 23.87 20.18
C VAL A 490 -21.07 23.96 19.10
N PHE A 491 -20.12 24.87 19.29
CA PHE A 491 -18.98 25.11 18.40
C PHE A 491 -17.70 24.39 18.84
N LYS A 492 -17.85 23.29 19.57
CA LYS A 492 -16.73 22.60 20.22
C LYS A 492 -16.73 21.16 19.77
N ASP A 493 -15.55 20.65 19.46
CA ASP A 493 -15.37 19.28 19.08
C ASP A 493 -15.40 18.35 20.28
N ARG A 494 -15.83 17.12 20.04
CA ARG A 494 -15.81 16.04 21.01
C ARG A 494 -14.45 15.37 21.00
N GLY A 495 -13.62 15.78 21.95
CA GLY A 495 -12.25 15.28 22.09
C GLY A 495 -11.38 16.28 22.85
N SER A 496 -10.12 15.94 23.05
CA SER A 496 -9.12 16.86 23.63
C SER A 496 -8.62 17.89 22.63
N LEU A 497 -8.67 17.57 21.34
CA LEU A 497 -8.27 18.40 20.20
C LEU A 497 -9.51 18.99 19.54
N ASP A 498 -9.33 20.17 18.96
CA ASP A 498 -10.37 20.91 18.27
C ASP A 498 -9.86 21.34 16.91
N ARG A 499 -10.70 21.22 15.88
CA ARG A 499 -10.39 21.65 14.53
C ARG A 499 -10.67 23.15 14.42
N SER A 500 -9.67 23.93 14.80
CA SER A 500 -9.82 25.39 15.00
C SER A 500 -8.86 26.24 14.17
N ASP A 501 -7.84 25.63 13.55
CA ASP A 501 -7.00 26.26 12.53
C ASP A 501 -7.41 25.78 11.13
N PHE A 502 -7.71 26.75 10.27
CA PHE A 502 -8.12 26.55 8.87
C PHE A 502 -7.14 27.18 7.88
N VAL A 503 -6.05 27.79 8.37
CA VAL A 503 -5.04 28.47 7.58
C VAL A 503 -3.74 27.67 7.66
N GLY A 504 -3.45 26.91 6.61
CA GLY A 504 -2.21 26.11 6.57
C GLY A 504 -0.92 26.96 6.56
N PRO A 505 0.23 26.34 6.86
CA PRO A 505 1.51 27.04 6.95
C PRO A 505 1.94 27.65 5.62
N ALA A 506 2.58 28.82 5.69
CA ALA A 506 3.13 29.54 4.55
C ALA A 506 4.61 29.20 4.34
N ALA A 507 5.07 29.28 3.09
CA ALA A 507 6.48 29.13 2.75
C ALA A 507 7.10 30.50 2.43
N VAL A 508 8.22 30.81 3.08
CA VAL A 508 8.96 32.06 2.90
C VAL A 508 10.33 31.73 2.32
N LEU A 509 10.66 32.34 1.18
CA LEU A 509 11.99 32.21 0.60
C LEU A 509 12.97 33.11 1.38
N LEU A 510 13.89 32.50 2.13
CA LEU A 510 14.91 33.20 2.92
C LEU A 510 16.13 33.58 2.10
N ARG A 511 16.46 32.78 1.07
CA ARG A 511 17.62 33.04 0.20
C ARG A 511 17.40 32.52 -1.23
N PRO A 512 17.50 33.38 -2.26
CA PRO A 512 17.45 34.86 -2.15
C PRO A 512 16.16 35.31 -1.46
N GLY A 513 16.21 36.37 -0.65
CA GLY A 513 15.01 36.85 0.05
C GLY A 513 14.06 37.52 -0.94
N ASP A 514 12.76 37.20 -0.87
CA ASP A 514 11.69 37.91 -1.57
C ASP A 514 11.36 39.21 -0.83
N ASN A 515 11.16 40.31 -1.58
CA ASN A 515 10.85 41.63 -1.03
C ASN A 515 11.83 42.04 0.09
N ASP A 516 13.11 41.78 -0.14
CA ASP A 516 14.14 41.94 0.89
C ASP A 516 14.39 43.41 1.26
N ALA A 517 14.74 43.63 2.52
CA ALA A 517 15.01 44.98 3.03
C ALA A 517 16.25 45.64 2.40
N ASP A 518 17.16 44.83 1.83
CA ASP A 518 18.41 45.28 1.21
C ASP A 518 18.22 45.66 -0.28
N GLY A 519 17.04 45.41 -0.86
CA GLY A 519 16.68 45.77 -2.25
C GLY A 519 17.44 44.97 -3.31
N ILE A 520 17.84 43.74 -2.98
CA ILE A 520 18.47 42.79 -3.91
C ILE A 520 17.42 42.24 -4.87
N ASP A 521 16.20 42.02 -4.38
CA ASP A 521 15.03 41.72 -5.18
C ASP A 521 14.54 42.97 -5.92
N LEU A 522 14.51 42.88 -7.24
CA LEU A 522 14.11 43.94 -8.15
C LEU A 522 12.63 43.89 -8.52
N ASP A 523 11.95 42.78 -8.21
CA ASP A 523 10.51 42.63 -8.34
C ASP A 523 9.89 42.71 -6.93
N SER A 524 8.73 43.37 -6.81
CA SER A 524 8.01 43.46 -5.54
C SER A 524 6.78 42.55 -5.49
N SER A 525 6.62 41.71 -6.50
CA SER A 525 5.51 40.76 -6.59
C SER A 525 5.78 39.60 -5.63
N ILE A 526 4.81 39.32 -4.76
CA ILE A 526 4.90 38.22 -3.79
C ILE A 526 5.21 36.90 -4.53
N SER A 527 6.15 36.14 -3.99
CA SER A 527 6.64 34.86 -4.50
C SER A 527 7.44 34.95 -5.82
N VAL A 528 7.86 36.14 -6.23
CA VAL A 528 8.69 36.36 -7.41
C VAL A 528 9.94 37.13 -7.01
N VAL A 529 11.10 36.48 -7.15
CA VAL A 529 12.39 37.11 -6.87
C VAL A 529 13.14 37.35 -8.16
N GLN A 530 13.46 38.61 -8.45
CA GLN A 530 14.28 38.99 -9.60
C GLN A 530 15.61 39.60 -9.12
N VAL A 531 16.71 38.94 -9.49
CA VAL A 531 18.07 39.38 -9.13
C VAL A 531 18.86 39.76 -10.38
N SER A 532 19.68 40.82 -10.33
CA SER A 532 20.49 41.24 -11.48
C SER A 532 21.87 40.59 -11.57
N GLU A 533 22.43 40.19 -10.44
CA GLU A 533 23.75 39.54 -10.31
C GLU A 533 23.84 38.82 -8.96
N GLY A 534 24.55 37.69 -8.89
CA GLY A 534 24.77 36.99 -7.62
C GLY A 534 25.28 35.55 -7.77
N VAL A 535 25.81 35.00 -6.68
CA VAL A 535 26.18 33.57 -6.60
C VAL A 535 25.27 32.89 -5.58
N TYR A 536 24.38 32.04 -6.07
CA TYR A 536 23.41 31.31 -5.26
C TYR A 536 23.79 29.84 -5.16
N SER A 537 24.38 29.45 -4.04
CA SER A 537 24.78 28.06 -3.79
C SER A 537 23.66 27.18 -3.26
N ARG A 538 22.52 27.77 -2.87
CA ARG A 538 21.33 27.08 -2.35
C ARG A 538 20.12 27.99 -2.31
N PHE A 539 18.94 27.39 -2.39
CA PHE A 539 17.69 28.02 -1.99
C PHE A 539 17.37 27.63 -0.54
N LEU A 540 16.99 28.61 0.27
CA LEU A 540 16.52 28.39 1.65
C LEU A 540 15.07 28.82 1.74
N ILE A 541 14.20 27.91 2.18
CA ILE A 541 12.77 28.15 2.30
C ILE A 541 12.37 27.78 3.73
N GLN A 542 11.71 28.68 4.44
CA GLN A 542 11.20 28.42 5.78
C GLN A 542 9.69 28.22 5.74
N LEU A 543 9.20 27.21 6.44
CA LEU A 543 7.78 27.00 6.68
C LEU A 543 7.39 27.69 7.98
N VAL A 544 6.38 28.55 7.90
CA VAL A 544 5.93 29.37 9.02
C VAL A 544 4.42 29.23 9.15
N ASP A 545 3.98 28.84 10.34
CA ASP A 545 2.57 28.78 10.73
C ASP A 545 2.18 30.06 11.50
N GLY A 546 0.95 30.55 11.33
CA GLY A 546 0.40 31.71 12.05
C GLY A 546 0.96 33.09 11.67
N PHE A 547 1.62 33.24 10.52
CA PHE A 547 2.31 34.49 10.14
C PHE A 547 1.43 35.51 9.40
N GLU A 548 0.19 35.18 9.05
CA GLU A 548 -0.70 36.14 8.42
C GLU A 548 -1.31 37.09 9.45
N SER A 549 -1.24 38.40 9.20
CA SER A 549 -1.87 39.43 10.04
C SER A 549 -3.40 39.29 10.20
N ALA A 550 -4.01 38.35 9.49
CA ALA A 550 -5.42 38.05 9.45
C ALA A 550 -5.75 36.63 9.99
N ASP A 551 -4.78 35.90 10.54
CA ASP A 551 -5.02 34.60 11.18
C ASP A 551 -5.35 34.78 12.68
N PRO A 552 -6.64 34.68 13.08
CA PRO A 552 -7.05 34.84 14.46
C PRO A 552 -6.78 33.59 15.33
N PHE A 553 -6.45 32.44 14.71
CA PHE A 553 -6.33 31.13 15.37
C PHE A 553 -5.08 30.39 14.89
N PRO A 554 -3.87 30.90 15.19
CA PRO A 554 -2.63 30.26 14.76
C PRO A 554 -2.59 28.80 15.22
N GLY A 555 -2.23 27.91 14.30
CA GLY A 555 -2.13 26.49 14.51
C GLY A 555 -1.04 26.06 15.50
N VAL A 556 -0.90 24.75 15.66
CA VAL A 556 0.09 24.14 16.56
C VAL A 556 1.46 23.92 15.90
N GLY A 557 1.66 24.44 14.69
CA GLY A 557 2.89 24.32 13.92
C GLY A 557 2.77 23.40 12.69
N VAL A 558 3.91 23.21 12.01
CA VAL A 558 4.03 22.39 10.81
C VAL A 558 4.16 20.91 11.19
N ASP A 559 3.41 20.03 10.51
CA ASP A 559 3.63 18.59 10.61
C ASP A 559 4.87 18.17 9.81
N ASP A 560 6.00 17.98 10.50
CA ASP A 560 7.29 17.61 9.91
C ASP A 560 7.25 16.31 9.10
N THR A 561 6.32 15.40 9.40
CA THR A 561 6.20 14.11 8.73
C THR A 561 5.73 14.27 7.27
N THR A 562 5.04 15.37 6.96
CA THR A 562 4.55 15.69 5.62
C THR A 562 5.65 16.25 4.70
N ILE A 563 6.73 16.82 5.25
CA ILE A 563 7.78 17.50 4.48
C ILE A 563 8.91 16.57 4.04
N ASN A 564 9.31 15.64 4.90
CA ASN A 564 10.29 14.60 4.52
C ASN A 564 9.66 13.46 3.70
N GLY A 565 8.38 13.57 3.37
CA GLY A 565 7.58 12.57 2.68
C GLY A 565 7.38 11.31 3.53
N ARG A 566 6.14 10.84 3.63
CA ARG A 566 5.87 9.49 4.13
C ARG A 566 6.49 8.47 3.17
N PRO A 567 7.30 7.50 3.63
CA PRO A 567 7.69 6.37 2.81
C PRO A 567 6.42 5.58 2.45
N VAL A 568 6.08 5.55 1.17
CA VAL A 568 5.03 4.69 0.63
C VAL A 568 5.68 3.38 0.24
N ASP A 569 5.19 2.29 0.82
CA ASP A 569 5.53 0.95 0.37
C ASP A 569 4.87 0.74 -1.00
N ILE A 570 5.66 0.69 -2.07
CA ILE A 570 5.23 0.21 -3.38
C ILE A 570 5.75 -1.19 -3.58
N GLU A 571 5.01 -2.03 -4.29
CA GLU A 571 5.49 -3.34 -4.72
C GLU A 571 5.72 -3.31 -6.22
N GLU A 572 6.97 -3.45 -6.66
CA GLU A 572 7.32 -3.55 -8.07
C GLU A 572 7.99 -4.90 -8.31
N ASN A 573 7.39 -5.72 -9.18
CA ASN A 573 7.86 -7.09 -9.50
C ASN A 573 8.00 -8.02 -8.28
N GLY A 574 7.12 -7.89 -7.29
CA GLY A 574 7.18 -8.71 -6.06
C GLY A 574 8.21 -8.24 -5.04
N ILE A 575 8.78 -7.05 -5.23
CA ILE A 575 9.77 -6.43 -4.34
C ILE A 575 9.15 -5.17 -3.75
N SER A 576 9.09 -5.08 -2.42
CA SER A 576 8.64 -3.88 -1.73
C SER A 576 9.74 -2.82 -1.70
N TYR A 577 9.42 -1.63 -2.17
CA TYR A 577 10.24 -0.43 -2.10
C TYR A 577 9.56 0.60 -1.22
N GLN A 578 10.34 1.39 -0.50
CA GLN A 578 9.84 2.60 0.16
C GLN A 578 10.21 3.82 -0.67
N VAL A 579 9.20 4.46 -1.26
CA VAL A 579 9.37 5.67 -2.06
C VAL A 579 8.80 6.85 -1.30
N ARG A 580 9.52 7.97 -1.27
CA ARG A 580 9.02 9.22 -0.71
C ARG A 580 8.55 10.09 -1.87
N GLY A 581 7.29 10.51 -1.85
CA GLY A 581 6.81 11.53 -2.80
C GLY A 581 7.52 12.87 -2.55
N PRO A 582 7.84 13.66 -3.59
CA PRO A 582 8.50 14.94 -3.38
C PRO A 582 7.51 15.96 -2.78
N ALA A 583 7.68 16.32 -1.51
CA ALA A 583 7.01 17.46 -0.91
C ALA A 583 7.38 18.79 -1.62
N ILE A 584 8.47 18.80 -2.40
CA ILE A 584 8.98 19.95 -3.13
C ILE A 584 9.38 19.56 -4.54
N THR A 585 8.95 20.34 -5.52
CA THR A 585 9.38 20.22 -6.92
C THR A 585 10.10 21.47 -7.38
N LEU A 586 11.11 21.28 -8.21
CA LEU A 586 11.95 22.34 -8.77
C LEU A 586 11.94 22.26 -10.30
N PHE A 587 11.75 23.41 -10.94
CA PHE A 587 11.85 23.56 -12.40
C PHE A 587 12.89 24.63 -12.73
N LYS A 588 13.62 24.42 -13.83
CA LYS A 588 14.58 25.34 -14.41
C LYS A 588 14.19 25.62 -15.86
N ASP A 589 13.88 26.87 -16.19
CA ASP A 589 13.32 27.29 -17.49
C ASP A 589 12.09 26.45 -17.91
N GLY A 590 11.28 26.03 -16.94
CA GLY A 590 10.11 25.15 -17.16
C GLY A 590 10.43 23.66 -17.26
N VAL A 591 11.71 23.25 -17.20
CA VAL A 591 12.13 21.84 -17.20
C VAL A 591 12.27 21.33 -15.77
N PHE A 592 11.66 20.20 -15.45
CA PHE A 592 11.77 19.57 -14.12
C PHE A 592 13.23 19.23 -13.77
N GLN A 593 13.61 19.34 -12.51
CA GLN A 593 14.93 18.97 -11.99
C GLN A 593 14.78 17.76 -11.06
N GLN A 594 15.61 16.74 -11.22
CA GLN A 594 15.55 15.50 -10.44
C GLN A 594 16.44 15.58 -9.19
N GLU A 595 15.88 15.24 -8.03
CA GLU A 595 16.65 15.10 -6.79
C GLU A 595 17.67 13.94 -6.91
N GLY A 596 18.87 14.14 -6.39
CA GLY A 596 19.99 13.19 -6.46
C GLY A 596 20.78 13.25 -7.79
N LEU A 597 20.23 13.87 -8.84
CA LEU A 597 20.89 14.07 -10.12
C LEU A 597 21.22 15.54 -10.40
N ASP A 598 20.23 16.43 -10.23
CA ASP A 598 20.36 17.86 -10.48
C ASP A 598 20.58 18.65 -9.18
N TYR A 599 19.96 18.23 -8.08
CA TYR A 599 20.05 18.89 -6.77
C TYR A 599 19.86 17.91 -5.60
N THR A 600 20.13 18.34 -4.38
CA THR A 600 19.81 17.61 -3.13
C THR A 600 18.84 18.41 -2.28
N PHE A 601 17.93 17.71 -1.59
CA PHE A 601 16.99 18.28 -0.63
C PHE A 601 17.37 17.90 0.81
N SER A 602 17.13 18.81 1.76
CA SER A 602 17.18 18.51 3.20
C SER A 602 16.20 19.40 3.96
N TYR A 603 15.63 18.88 5.05
CA TYR A 603 14.71 19.60 5.94
C TYR A 603 15.21 19.56 7.39
N ASP A 604 15.20 20.71 8.04
CA ASP A 604 15.47 20.86 9.48
C ASP A 604 14.16 21.14 10.21
N ALA A 605 13.66 20.13 10.93
CA ALA A 605 12.42 20.15 11.72
C ALA A 605 12.48 21.10 12.93
N THR A 606 13.67 21.52 13.39
CA THR A 606 13.77 22.48 14.50
C THR A 606 13.57 23.91 14.01
N SER A 607 14.06 24.20 12.80
CA SER A 607 13.98 25.54 12.20
C SER A 607 12.92 25.66 11.11
N ASN A 608 12.16 24.59 10.85
CA ASN A 608 11.21 24.42 9.75
C ASN A 608 11.79 24.86 8.39
N THR A 609 13.08 24.60 8.16
CA THR A 609 13.81 25.14 7.01
C THR A 609 14.17 24.04 6.02
N VAL A 610 13.75 24.24 4.78
CA VAL A 610 14.12 23.47 3.58
C VAL A 610 15.38 24.06 2.95
N VAL A 611 16.28 23.20 2.53
CA VAL A 611 17.49 23.56 1.78
C VAL A 611 17.53 22.80 0.45
N LEU A 612 17.60 23.53 -0.66
CA LEU A 612 17.83 22.97 -2.00
C LEU A 612 19.22 23.34 -2.50
N THR A 613 20.08 22.34 -2.71
CA THR A 613 21.48 22.55 -3.11
C THR A 613 21.72 21.96 -4.51
N PRO A 614 22.21 22.72 -5.50
CA PRO A 614 22.48 22.20 -6.84
C PRO A 614 23.70 21.29 -6.82
N LEU A 615 23.63 20.14 -7.49
CA LEU A 615 24.77 19.23 -7.63
C LEU A 615 25.87 19.81 -8.55
N ALA A 616 25.52 20.79 -9.40
CA ALA A 616 26.46 21.61 -10.14
C ALA A 616 27.23 22.63 -9.28
N GLY A 617 26.92 22.75 -7.98
CA GLY A 617 27.57 23.60 -7.00
C GLY A 617 27.00 25.02 -6.87
N ILE A 618 26.61 25.64 -7.98
CA ILE A 618 25.93 26.95 -8.01
C ILE A 618 24.72 26.89 -8.93
N TRP A 619 23.65 27.60 -8.59
CA TRP A 619 22.53 27.84 -9.49
C TRP A 619 22.94 28.89 -10.53
N PRO A 620 22.91 28.58 -11.84
CA PRO A 620 23.09 29.58 -12.89
C PRO A 620 22.14 30.77 -12.72
N ASP A 621 22.68 31.98 -12.82
CA ASP A 621 21.97 33.25 -12.64
C ASP A 621 21.23 33.73 -13.91
N ASP A 622 21.44 33.08 -15.05
CA ASP A 622 20.78 33.35 -16.34
C ASP A 622 19.50 32.51 -16.58
N LYS A 623 18.86 32.05 -15.49
CA LYS A 623 17.79 31.04 -15.52
C LYS A 623 16.59 31.42 -14.67
N THR A 624 15.42 30.93 -15.08
CA THR A 624 14.20 31.04 -14.27
C THR A 624 13.99 29.76 -13.47
N TYR A 625 13.87 29.87 -12.15
CA TYR A 625 13.57 28.74 -11.29
C TYR A 625 12.15 28.84 -10.74
N THR A 626 11.40 27.75 -10.82
CA THR A 626 10.08 27.65 -10.19
C THR A 626 10.14 26.56 -9.14
N ILE A 627 9.96 26.94 -7.88
CA ILE A 627 9.88 26.01 -6.74
C ILE A 627 8.42 25.91 -6.33
N ARG A 628 7.92 24.69 -6.20
CA ARG A 628 6.55 24.44 -5.74
C ARG A 628 6.57 23.50 -4.56
N LEU A 629 5.95 23.94 -3.47
CA LEU A 629 5.63 23.06 -2.35
C LEU A 629 4.33 22.33 -2.65
N ASN A 630 4.36 21.03 -2.42
CA ASN A 630 3.21 20.17 -2.59
C ASN A 630 2.48 20.01 -1.25
N ASN A 631 1.28 20.59 -1.16
CA ASN A 631 0.38 20.46 -0.01
C ASN A 631 -0.80 19.51 -0.30
N ARG A 632 -0.58 18.46 -1.11
CA ARG A 632 -1.57 17.43 -1.47
C ARG A 632 -0.90 16.07 -1.61
N ASP A 633 -1.65 15.02 -1.32
CA ASP A 633 -1.27 13.66 -1.67
C ASP A 633 -1.36 13.51 -3.19
N ARG A 634 -0.20 13.48 -3.85
CA ARG A 634 -0.11 13.32 -5.29
C ARG A 634 0.99 12.35 -5.66
N PHE A 635 0.72 11.52 -6.66
CA PHE A 635 1.68 10.58 -7.22
C PHE A 635 2.29 11.16 -8.49
N VAL A 636 3.52 10.74 -8.77
CA VAL A 636 4.20 11.05 -10.03
C VAL A 636 4.27 9.78 -10.85
N ILE A 637 3.78 9.85 -12.09
CA ILE A 637 3.94 8.77 -13.07
C ILE A 637 4.92 9.26 -14.14
N ASP A 638 5.90 8.42 -14.49
CA ASP A 638 6.73 8.59 -15.68
C ASP A 638 6.14 7.74 -16.80
N ALA A 639 5.61 8.40 -17.84
CA ALA A 639 4.97 7.73 -18.94
C ALA A 639 6.03 7.04 -19.83
N PRO A 640 5.82 5.77 -20.20
CA PRO A 640 6.74 5.07 -21.10
C PRO A 640 6.72 5.68 -22.50
N VAL A 641 7.76 5.37 -23.29
CA VAL A 641 7.82 5.78 -24.70
C VAL A 641 6.85 4.92 -25.52
N ALA A 642 6.08 5.54 -26.40
CA ALA A 642 4.95 4.89 -27.06
C ALA A 642 5.31 3.67 -27.94
N ASP A 643 6.51 3.63 -28.51
CA ASP A 643 6.97 2.50 -29.34
C ASP A 643 7.36 1.26 -28.53
N THR A 644 7.53 1.41 -27.21
CA THR A 644 7.78 0.32 -26.27
C THR A 644 6.50 -0.32 -25.72
N LEU A 645 5.37 0.39 -25.82
CA LEU A 645 4.07 -0.06 -25.33
C LEU A 645 3.46 -1.13 -26.26
N GLN A 646 2.89 -2.15 -25.64
CA GLN A 646 2.08 -3.17 -26.30
C GLN A 646 0.59 -2.88 -26.10
N ASP A 647 -0.23 -3.34 -27.04
CA ASP A 647 -1.68 -3.31 -26.91
C ASP A 647 -2.11 -4.19 -25.73
N GLY A 648 -2.98 -3.67 -24.87
CA GLY A 648 -3.41 -4.37 -23.65
C GLY A 648 -2.49 -4.20 -22.44
N ASP A 649 -1.42 -3.41 -22.52
CA ASP A 649 -0.63 -3.03 -21.34
C ASP A 649 -1.52 -2.25 -20.35
N THR A 650 -1.39 -2.51 -19.05
CA THR A 650 -2.29 -1.92 -18.04
C THR A 650 -1.58 -1.32 -16.83
N PHE A 651 -2.26 -0.38 -16.17
CA PHE A 651 -1.98 0.01 -14.79
C PHE A 651 -3.29 0.30 -14.04
N THR A 652 -3.24 0.30 -12.70
CA THR A 652 -4.42 0.48 -11.86
C THR A 652 -4.27 1.71 -10.96
N ILE A 653 -5.34 2.49 -10.82
CA ILE A 653 -5.46 3.56 -9.82
C ILE A 653 -6.54 3.18 -8.82
N THR A 654 -6.22 3.28 -7.53
CA THR A 654 -7.16 3.12 -6.41
C THR A 654 -7.40 4.48 -5.79
N ALA A 655 -8.64 4.96 -5.77
CA ALA A 655 -9.05 6.20 -5.12
C ALA A 655 -9.17 6.03 -3.59
N ASP A 656 -9.26 7.15 -2.86
CA ASP A 656 -9.29 7.16 -1.40
C ASP A 656 -10.54 6.48 -0.80
N ASP A 657 -11.63 6.44 -1.56
CA ASP A 657 -12.86 5.70 -1.21
C ASP A 657 -12.73 4.18 -1.44
N GLY A 658 -11.59 3.71 -1.94
CA GLY A 658 -11.30 2.31 -2.25
C GLY A 658 -11.72 1.86 -3.66
N SER A 659 -12.31 2.75 -4.47
CA SER A 659 -12.68 2.45 -5.87
C SER A 659 -11.43 2.22 -6.72
N THR A 660 -11.42 1.19 -7.57
CA THR A 660 -10.27 0.89 -8.44
C THR A 660 -10.64 0.96 -9.93
N ALA A 661 -9.86 1.72 -10.71
CA ALA A 661 -9.97 1.70 -12.16
C ALA A 661 -8.68 1.16 -12.79
N VAL A 662 -8.86 0.27 -13.76
CA VAL A 662 -7.78 -0.23 -14.61
C VAL A 662 -7.75 0.64 -15.86
N PHE A 663 -6.57 1.16 -16.19
CA PHE A 663 -6.31 1.86 -17.43
C PHE A 663 -5.53 0.93 -18.34
N GLU A 664 -5.95 0.84 -19.61
CA GLU A 664 -5.39 -0.07 -20.59
C GLU A 664 -4.99 0.69 -21.84
N PHE A 665 -3.76 0.49 -22.31
CA PHE A 665 -3.28 1.08 -23.55
C PHE A 665 -3.93 0.38 -24.74
N ASP A 666 -4.70 1.14 -25.51
CA ASP A 666 -5.42 0.68 -26.71
C ASP A 666 -4.74 1.28 -27.95
N ARG A 667 -4.10 0.41 -28.73
CA ARG A 667 -3.40 0.79 -29.96
C ARG A 667 -4.37 0.98 -31.12
N GLY A 668 -5.62 0.56 -31.02
CA GLY A 668 -6.60 0.62 -32.11
C GLY A 668 -6.29 -0.35 -33.24
N TYR A 669 -6.70 -0.03 -34.47
CA TYR A 669 -6.43 -0.89 -35.62
C TYR A 669 -5.00 -0.72 -36.14
N SER A 670 -4.37 -1.85 -36.46
CA SER A 670 -3.17 -1.90 -37.29
C SER A 670 -3.39 -2.85 -38.46
N LEU A 671 -2.93 -2.44 -39.64
CA LEU A 671 -2.98 -3.20 -40.88
C LEU A 671 -1.56 -3.48 -41.36
N GLU A 672 -1.27 -4.74 -41.63
CA GLU A 672 0.00 -5.18 -42.17
C GLU A 672 -0.14 -5.49 -43.66
N VAL A 673 0.68 -4.81 -44.46
CA VAL A 673 0.94 -5.14 -45.85
C VAL A 673 1.96 -6.28 -45.87
N PRO A 674 1.75 -7.36 -46.65
CA PRO A 674 2.67 -8.48 -46.66
C PRO A 674 4.03 -8.12 -47.27
N VAL A 675 5.08 -8.81 -46.83
CA VAL A 675 6.42 -8.66 -47.43
C VAL A 675 6.38 -8.95 -48.93
N THR A 676 6.92 -8.02 -49.71
CA THR A 676 7.05 -8.21 -51.14
C THR A 676 8.25 -9.08 -51.46
N SER A 677 8.30 -9.62 -52.69
CA SER A 677 9.38 -10.52 -53.09
C SER A 677 10.75 -9.87 -52.96
N MET A 678 11.61 -10.45 -52.11
CA MET A 678 12.88 -9.87 -51.73
C MET A 678 13.95 -10.94 -51.57
N VAL A 679 15.18 -10.61 -51.94
CA VAL A 679 16.38 -11.39 -51.61
C VAL A 679 17.46 -10.51 -51.02
N VAL A 680 18.39 -11.12 -50.27
CA VAL A 680 19.50 -10.44 -49.61
C VAL A 680 20.82 -11.02 -50.10
N VAL A 681 21.65 -10.16 -50.67
CA VAL A 681 23.02 -10.48 -51.07
C VAL A 681 23.91 -10.57 -49.83
N PRO A 682 24.83 -11.54 -49.73
CA PRO A 682 25.76 -11.63 -48.59
C PRO A 682 26.67 -10.39 -48.51
N LEU A 683 27.03 -9.97 -47.29
CA LEU A 683 27.92 -8.80 -47.04
C LEU A 683 29.24 -8.83 -47.83
N SER A 684 29.77 -10.03 -48.10
CA SER A 684 30.98 -10.21 -48.90
C SER A 684 30.82 -9.90 -50.40
N GLY A 685 29.59 -9.61 -50.87
CA GLY A 685 29.28 -9.43 -52.29
C GLY A 685 29.71 -10.65 -53.10
N ALA A 686 30.57 -10.45 -54.10
CA ALA A 686 31.22 -11.54 -54.83
C ALA A 686 32.70 -11.73 -54.45
N GLY A 687 33.15 -11.15 -53.34
CA GLY A 687 34.46 -11.37 -52.75
C GLY A 687 34.60 -12.74 -52.07
N PRO A 688 35.73 -13.02 -51.39
CA PRO A 688 35.95 -14.27 -50.68
C PRO A 688 34.84 -14.56 -49.65
N GLY A 689 34.22 -15.75 -49.73
CA GLY A 689 33.10 -16.14 -48.88
C GLY A 689 31.74 -15.57 -49.29
N GLY A 690 31.68 -14.79 -50.39
CA GLY A 690 30.45 -14.32 -51.01
C GLY A 690 29.99 -15.21 -52.17
N ILE A 691 29.37 -14.62 -53.18
CA ILE A 691 28.86 -15.31 -54.36
C ILE A 691 30.01 -15.75 -55.29
N THR A 692 29.98 -17.02 -55.66
CA THR A 692 30.94 -17.68 -56.53
C THR A 692 30.45 -17.84 -57.97
N ASP A 693 31.38 -18.12 -58.88
CA ASP A 693 31.11 -18.29 -60.31
C ASP A 693 30.24 -19.54 -60.56
N GLY A 694 29.16 -19.39 -61.34
CA GLY A 694 28.23 -20.47 -61.68
C GLY A 694 27.12 -20.75 -60.66
N GLU A 695 27.05 -20.00 -59.55
CA GLU A 695 25.89 -20.01 -58.64
C GLU A 695 24.61 -19.58 -59.36
N ARG A 696 23.45 -20.05 -58.87
CA ARG A 696 22.17 -19.87 -59.56
C ARG A 696 21.06 -19.36 -58.65
N LEU A 697 20.36 -18.35 -59.14
CA LEU A 697 19.09 -17.86 -58.63
C LEU A 697 17.99 -18.33 -59.59
N VAL A 698 16.97 -19.03 -59.09
CA VAL A 698 15.91 -19.61 -59.92
C VAL A 698 14.59 -18.92 -59.63
N ILE A 699 13.92 -18.43 -60.67
CA ILE A 699 12.53 -17.96 -60.58
C ILE A 699 11.62 -19.01 -61.21
N ASN A 700 10.78 -19.62 -60.39
CA ASN A 700 9.78 -20.57 -60.81
C ASN A 700 8.48 -19.82 -61.13
N VAL A 701 8.03 -19.91 -62.38
CA VAL A 701 6.80 -19.25 -62.85
C VAL A 701 5.72 -20.26 -63.20
N PRO A 702 4.43 -19.99 -62.91
CA PRO A 702 3.33 -20.85 -63.30
C PRO A 702 3.26 -21.05 -64.84
N GLN A 703 3.01 -22.29 -65.27
CA GLN A 703 2.77 -22.68 -66.66
C GLN A 703 1.51 -23.55 -66.76
N GLY A 704 0.34 -22.91 -66.82
CA GLY A 704 -0.97 -23.57 -66.79
C GLY A 704 -1.41 -23.94 -65.37
N ALA A 705 -2.47 -24.75 -65.24
CA ALA A 705 -3.10 -25.05 -63.95
C ALA A 705 -2.26 -25.93 -63.00
N THR A 706 -1.26 -26.65 -63.52
CA THR A 706 -0.42 -27.59 -62.73
C THR A 706 1.05 -27.61 -63.16
N GLY A 707 1.42 -26.90 -64.22
CA GLY A 707 2.80 -26.85 -64.71
C GLY A 707 3.55 -25.66 -64.13
N ARG A 708 4.86 -25.79 -63.99
CA ARG A 708 5.76 -24.70 -63.60
C ARG A 708 6.97 -24.70 -64.52
N ARG A 709 7.54 -23.52 -64.78
CA ARG A 709 8.74 -23.34 -65.57
C ARG A 709 9.79 -22.59 -64.76
N ASP A 710 11.00 -23.12 -64.74
CA ASP A 710 12.14 -22.43 -64.15
C ASP A 710 12.77 -21.45 -65.14
N VAL A 711 13.03 -20.25 -64.67
CA VAL A 711 13.91 -19.27 -65.31
C VAL A 711 15.14 -19.14 -64.41
N VAL A 712 16.27 -19.64 -64.92
CA VAL A 712 17.52 -19.74 -64.17
C VAL A 712 18.41 -18.54 -64.51
N PHE A 713 18.82 -17.82 -63.49
CA PHE A 713 19.82 -16.76 -63.56
C PHE A 713 21.13 -17.26 -62.98
N GLU A 714 22.23 -17.13 -63.72
CA GLU A 714 23.56 -17.62 -63.35
C GLU A 714 24.51 -16.45 -63.10
N PHE A 715 25.13 -16.44 -61.91
CA PHE A 715 26.17 -15.50 -61.55
C PHE A 715 27.46 -15.84 -62.32
N ASP A 716 27.92 -14.91 -63.14
CA ASP A 716 29.04 -15.14 -64.07
C ASP A 716 30.14 -14.10 -63.87
N LYS A 717 31.33 -14.58 -63.52
CA LYS A 717 32.55 -13.78 -63.34
C LYS A 717 33.45 -13.77 -64.58
N ASN A 718 33.11 -14.51 -65.62
CA ASN A 718 33.99 -14.72 -66.76
C ASN A 718 33.89 -13.59 -67.79
N THR A 719 35.00 -13.31 -68.47
CA THR A 719 35.04 -12.46 -69.67
C THR A 719 35.92 -13.13 -70.73
N PRO A 720 35.37 -13.60 -71.86
CA PRO A 720 33.96 -13.50 -72.28
C PRO A 720 33.02 -14.33 -71.37
N PRO A 721 31.70 -14.01 -71.36
CA PRO A 721 30.71 -14.69 -70.53
C PRO A 721 30.67 -16.20 -70.74
N ASN A 722 30.42 -16.94 -69.66
CA ASN A 722 30.30 -18.40 -69.69
C ASN A 722 29.13 -18.86 -68.81
N VAL A 723 27.93 -18.86 -69.39
CA VAL A 723 26.70 -19.34 -68.73
C VAL A 723 26.22 -20.66 -69.34
N LEU A 724 25.57 -21.50 -68.54
CA LEU A 724 25.11 -22.80 -68.97
C LEU A 724 23.80 -22.72 -69.78
N GLY A 725 23.84 -23.21 -71.02
CA GLY A 725 22.65 -23.44 -71.83
C GLY A 725 21.80 -22.18 -72.05
N THR A 726 20.56 -22.18 -71.52
CA THR A 726 19.60 -21.08 -71.63
C THR A 726 19.56 -20.17 -70.39
N ASN A 727 20.51 -20.31 -69.48
CA ASN A 727 20.58 -19.48 -68.27
C ASN A 727 20.79 -18.01 -68.62
N GLN A 728 20.15 -17.13 -67.86
CA GLN A 728 20.31 -15.69 -67.99
C GLN A 728 21.50 -15.22 -67.14
N ARG A 729 22.34 -14.35 -67.70
CA ARG A 729 23.57 -13.91 -67.05
C ARG A 729 23.30 -12.83 -66.00
N ILE A 730 23.83 -13.02 -64.79
CA ILE A 730 24.05 -11.95 -63.81
C ILE A 730 25.55 -11.61 -63.84
N ASP A 731 25.88 -10.43 -64.37
CA ASP A 731 27.27 -9.99 -64.55
C ASP A 731 27.89 -9.51 -63.24
N ILE A 732 28.91 -10.22 -62.75
CA ILE A 732 29.62 -9.86 -61.53
C ILE A 732 31.14 -10.01 -61.72
N SER A 733 31.93 -9.51 -60.77
CA SER A 733 33.40 -9.69 -60.76
C SER A 733 33.89 -9.99 -59.36
N ASN A 734 35.14 -10.44 -59.18
CA ASN A 734 35.68 -10.70 -57.84
C ASN A 734 35.78 -9.45 -56.93
N ALA A 735 35.61 -8.25 -57.49
CA ALA A 735 35.64 -6.99 -56.76
C ALA A 735 34.26 -6.38 -56.50
N THR A 736 33.16 -7.01 -56.95
CA THR A 736 31.82 -6.42 -56.77
C THR A 736 31.41 -6.46 -55.30
N THR A 737 31.12 -5.27 -54.78
CA THR A 737 30.52 -5.04 -53.46
C THR A 737 29.12 -5.66 -53.39
N GLN A 738 28.59 -5.76 -52.18
CA GLN A 738 27.24 -6.28 -51.92
C GLN A 738 26.19 -5.55 -52.77
N ASP A 739 26.21 -4.22 -52.80
CA ASP A 739 25.23 -3.43 -53.58
C ASP A 739 25.46 -3.49 -55.08
N GLU A 740 26.70 -3.61 -55.56
CA GLU A 740 26.95 -3.81 -56.99
C GLU A 740 26.42 -5.16 -57.49
N VAL A 741 26.45 -6.21 -56.63
CA VAL A 741 25.81 -7.49 -56.96
C VAL A 741 24.29 -7.35 -56.92
N ALA A 742 23.73 -6.60 -55.96
CA ALA A 742 22.30 -6.32 -55.91
C ALA A 742 21.81 -5.59 -57.18
N ASP A 743 22.56 -4.60 -57.66
CA ASP A 743 22.31 -3.91 -58.93
C ASP A 743 22.38 -4.85 -60.14
N ALA A 744 23.34 -5.79 -60.15
CA ALA A 744 23.49 -6.78 -61.21
C ALA A 744 22.28 -7.74 -61.26
N ILE A 745 21.79 -8.19 -60.09
CA ILE A 745 20.58 -9.02 -59.98
C ILE A 745 19.36 -8.25 -60.50
N ALA A 746 19.14 -7.03 -60.01
CA ALA A 746 18.01 -6.20 -60.45
C ALA A 746 18.04 -5.95 -61.95
N SER A 747 19.22 -5.62 -62.50
CA SER A 747 19.41 -5.40 -63.94
C SER A 747 19.14 -6.65 -64.78
N ALA A 748 19.59 -7.83 -64.33
CA ALA A 748 19.34 -9.08 -65.04
C ALA A 748 17.85 -9.43 -65.07
N LEU A 749 17.15 -9.26 -63.93
CA LEU A 749 15.72 -9.52 -63.81
C LEU A 749 14.88 -8.57 -64.67
N LEU A 750 15.20 -7.26 -64.67
CA LEU A 750 14.52 -6.25 -65.51
C LEU A 750 14.67 -6.53 -67.01
N ASN A 751 15.84 -7.03 -67.43
CA ASN A 751 16.11 -7.36 -68.83
C ASN A 751 15.62 -8.77 -69.24
N SER A 752 15.01 -9.51 -68.32
CA SER A 752 14.49 -10.86 -68.58
C SER A 752 13.17 -10.84 -69.35
N THR A 753 12.76 -12.02 -69.85
CA THR A 753 11.43 -12.20 -70.45
C THR A 753 10.28 -12.20 -69.43
N LEU A 754 10.57 -12.07 -68.12
CA LEU A 754 9.57 -12.10 -67.06
C LEU A 754 8.93 -10.73 -66.79
N ALA A 755 9.52 -9.64 -67.28
CA ALA A 755 9.01 -8.26 -67.11
C ALA A 755 8.66 -7.92 -65.64
N LEU A 756 9.58 -8.24 -64.72
CA LEU A 756 9.44 -7.99 -63.29
C LEU A 756 9.77 -6.54 -62.92
N GLY A 757 9.29 -6.07 -61.77
CA GLY A 757 9.62 -4.75 -61.20
C GLY A 757 10.89 -4.75 -60.34
N ALA A 758 11.97 -5.42 -60.74
CA ALA A 758 13.11 -5.62 -59.86
C ALA A 758 13.89 -4.31 -59.56
N ARG A 759 14.29 -4.10 -58.30
CA ARG A 759 15.01 -2.90 -57.83
C ARG A 759 16.00 -3.24 -56.71
N ASN A 760 17.17 -2.60 -56.74
CA ASN A 760 18.08 -2.56 -55.60
C ASN A 760 17.58 -1.53 -54.56
N LEU A 761 17.42 -1.97 -53.32
CA LEU A 761 16.96 -1.15 -52.19
C LEU A 761 18.11 -0.66 -51.30
N GLY A 762 19.36 -1.02 -51.62
CA GLY A 762 20.54 -0.76 -50.79
C GLY A 762 20.75 -1.82 -49.69
N ASP A 763 21.96 -1.84 -49.13
CA ASP A 763 22.41 -2.81 -48.12
C ASP A 763 22.32 -4.28 -48.58
N GLY A 764 22.47 -4.51 -49.88
CA GLY A 764 22.37 -5.81 -50.53
C GLY A 764 20.96 -6.34 -50.73
N ARG A 765 19.94 -5.53 -50.47
CA ARG A 765 18.53 -5.94 -50.57
C ARG A 765 18.02 -5.72 -51.98
N VAL A 766 17.46 -6.76 -52.59
CA VAL A 766 16.87 -6.68 -53.93
C VAL A 766 15.39 -7.03 -53.86
N HIS A 767 14.52 -6.08 -54.19
CA HIS A 767 13.12 -6.37 -54.51
C HIS A 767 13.06 -7.01 -55.89
N LEU A 768 12.43 -8.17 -56.00
CA LEU A 768 12.37 -8.96 -57.23
C LEU A 768 11.19 -8.58 -58.13
N GLY A 769 10.13 -7.98 -57.58
CA GLY A 769 8.88 -7.68 -58.27
C GLY A 769 8.13 -8.90 -58.81
N LEU A 770 8.14 -10.02 -58.07
CA LEU A 770 7.41 -11.24 -58.39
C LEU A 770 5.90 -11.08 -58.18
N GLN A 771 5.11 -11.60 -59.11
CA GLN A 771 3.66 -11.65 -59.04
C GLN A 771 3.16 -12.84 -58.19
N ALA A 772 1.87 -12.87 -57.89
CA ALA A 772 1.23 -13.95 -57.15
C ALA A 772 1.57 -15.34 -57.75
N MET A 773 1.84 -16.31 -56.87
CA MET A 773 2.26 -17.68 -57.20
C MET A 773 3.63 -17.85 -57.87
N GLN A 774 4.37 -16.77 -58.13
CA GLN A 774 5.78 -16.88 -58.50
C GLN A 774 6.63 -17.13 -57.26
N VAL A 775 7.65 -17.96 -57.44
CA VAL A 775 8.50 -18.42 -56.35
C VAL A 775 9.96 -18.20 -56.74
N VAL A 776 10.77 -17.75 -55.78
CA VAL A 776 12.23 -17.68 -55.90
C VAL A 776 12.88 -18.84 -55.15
N ASP A 777 13.81 -19.51 -55.79
CA ASP A 777 14.65 -20.55 -55.19
C ASP A 777 16.11 -20.05 -55.17
N THR A 778 16.69 -20.06 -53.96
CA THR A 778 18.06 -19.63 -53.68
C THR A 778 18.94 -20.79 -53.20
N ASN A 779 18.50 -22.04 -53.24
CA ASN A 779 19.25 -23.18 -52.69
C ASN A 779 20.61 -23.43 -53.39
N ALA A 780 20.78 -22.90 -54.61
CA ALA A 780 22.01 -22.99 -55.40
C ALA A 780 22.86 -21.70 -55.39
N THR A 781 22.68 -20.83 -54.39
CA THR A 781 23.44 -19.59 -54.23
C THR A 781 23.57 -19.16 -52.76
N ASN A 782 24.54 -18.31 -52.46
CA ASN A 782 24.70 -17.66 -51.16
C ASN A 782 23.76 -16.45 -50.94
N VAL A 783 22.94 -16.10 -51.93
CA VAL A 783 21.83 -15.15 -51.74
C VAL A 783 20.78 -15.77 -50.81
N THR A 784 20.28 -15.02 -49.84
CA THR A 784 19.28 -15.51 -48.89
C THR A 784 17.93 -14.84 -49.09
N GLN A 785 16.91 -15.38 -48.44
CA GLN A 785 15.54 -14.88 -48.47
C GLN A 785 15.10 -14.55 -47.03
N PRO A 786 14.29 -13.51 -46.83
CA PRO A 786 13.67 -13.25 -45.53
C PRO A 786 12.84 -14.44 -45.04
N ALA A 787 12.83 -14.69 -43.72
CA ALA A 787 12.04 -15.77 -43.12
C ALA A 787 10.55 -15.67 -43.49
N GLN A 788 10.03 -14.46 -43.57
CA GLN A 788 8.63 -14.15 -43.90
C GLN A 788 8.21 -14.58 -45.30
N MET A 789 9.14 -14.86 -46.21
CA MET A 789 8.83 -15.38 -47.54
C MET A 789 8.89 -16.90 -47.62
N GLN A 790 9.42 -17.58 -46.59
CA GLN A 790 9.72 -18.99 -46.64
C GLN A 790 8.46 -19.84 -46.83
N SER A 791 8.54 -20.74 -47.79
CA SER A 791 7.52 -21.70 -48.14
C SER A 791 8.16 -23.05 -48.40
N ILE A 792 7.38 -24.11 -48.17
CA ILE A 792 7.78 -25.48 -48.49
C ILE A 792 6.89 -25.95 -49.65
N PRO A 793 7.43 -26.09 -50.88
CA PRO A 793 6.71 -26.73 -51.95
C PRO A 793 6.74 -28.25 -51.73
N VAL A 794 5.56 -28.85 -51.66
CA VAL A 794 5.40 -30.31 -51.72
C VAL A 794 5.73 -30.76 -53.15
N PRO A 795 6.53 -31.82 -53.32
CA PRO A 795 6.79 -32.40 -54.63
C PRO A 795 5.50 -32.64 -55.44
N PRO A 796 5.47 -32.35 -56.75
CA PRO A 796 4.25 -32.44 -57.55
C PRO A 796 3.54 -33.80 -57.54
N VAL A 797 4.30 -34.87 -57.25
CA VAL A 797 3.77 -36.24 -57.14
C VAL A 797 3.02 -36.52 -55.83
N GLY A 798 3.00 -35.59 -54.87
CA GLY A 798 2.34 -35.77 -53.57
C GLY A 798 3.04 -36.84 -52.74
N VAL A 799 2.33 -37.93 -52.43
CA VAL A 799 2.86 -39.07 -51.65
C VAL A 799 3.44 -40.14 -52.59
N GLY A 800 4.73 -40.48 -52.44
CA GLY A 800 5.33 -41.58 -53.22
C GLY A 800 6.86 -41.58 -53.36
N PRO A 801 7.42 -42.46 -54.22
CA PRO A 801 8.87 -42.64 -54.42
C PRO A 801 9.68 -41.38 -54.72
N ALA A 802 9.07 -40.40 -55.40
CA ALA A 802 9.66 -39.10 -55.74
C ALA A 802 8.96 -37.93 -55.03
N GLY A 803 8.16 -38.24 -54.01
CA GLY A 803 7.37 -37.28 -53.23
C GLY A 803 7.63 -37.43 -51.75
N VAL A 804 6.68 -36.98 -50.94
CA VAL A 804 6.74 -37.14 -49.49
C VAL A 804 6.46 -38.60 -49.12
N GLN A 805 7.22 -39.13 -48.17
CA GLN A 805 7.14 -40.51 -47.70
C GLN A 805 6.97 -40.58 -46.19
N HIS A 806 6.47 -41.73 -45.73
CA HIS A 806 6.51 -42.05 -44.32
C HIS A 806 7.95 -42.02 -43.80
N GLY A 807 8.21 -41.22 -42.76
CA GLY A 807 9.56 -41.04 -42.22
C GLY A 807 10.24 -39.73 -42.59
N ASP A 808 9.72 -39.02 -43.60
CA ASP A 808 10.23 -37.69 -43.94
C ASP A 808 9.96 -36.72 -42.80
N THR A 809 10.88 -35.76 -42.60
CA THR A 809 10.78 -34.77 -41.52
C THR A 809 11.29 -33.40 -41.94
N PHE A 810 10.80 -32.37 -41.26
CA PHE A 810 11.39 -31.03 -41.23
C PHE A 810 11.32 -30.47 -39.81
N THR A 811 12.03 -29.38 -39.53
CA THR A 811 12.04 -28.72 -38.23
C THR A 811 11.72 -27.24 -38.38
N LEU A 812 10.76 -26.76 -37.60
CA LEU A 812 10.48 -25.34 -37.43
C LEU A 812 11.12 -24.86 -36.13
N VAL A 813 11.76 -23.69 -36.16
CA VAL A 813 12.41 -23.11 -35.00
C VAL A 813 11.79 -21.75 -34.70
N SER A 814 11.34 -21.56 -33.45
CA SER A 814 10.77 -20.31 -32.93
C SER A 814 11.40 -19.97 -31.58
N GLY A 815 11.95 -18.77 -31.41
CA GLY A 815 12.64 -18.36 -30.18
C GLY A 815 13.82 -19.28 -29.79
N GLY A 816 14.47 -19.92 -30.76
CA GLY A 816 15.52 -20.92 -30.53
C GLY A 816 15.04 -22.32 -30.13
N THR A 817 13.73 -22.53 -30.00
CA THR A 817 13.14 -23.84 -29.68
C THR A 817 12.81 -24.61 -30.96
N PRO A 818 13.47 -25.76 -31.22
CA PRO A 818 13.18 -26.57 -32.40
C PRO A 818 11.99 -27.51 -32.17
N GLN A 819 10.97 -27.43 -33.03
CA GLN A 819 9.88 -28.39 -33.10
C GLN A 819 9.96 -29.18 -34.40
N ARG A 820 10.07 -30.50 -34.27
CA ARG A 820 10.20 -31.41 -35.41
C ARG A 820 8.82 -31.93 -35.84
N PHE A 821 8.63 -32.04 -37.14
CA PHE A 821 7.44 -32.55 -37.79
C PHE A 821 7.74 -33.84 -38.55
N TYR A 822 6.84 -34.82 -38.46
CA TYR A 822 7.02 -36.16 -38.99
C TYR A 822 5.86 -36.58 -39.89
N PHE A 823 6.15 -36.92 -41.15
CA PHE A 823 5.12 -37.43 -42.07
C PHE A 823 4.80 -38.90 -41.79
N ALA A 824 3.54 -39.18 -41.46
CA ALA A 824 3.08 -40.51 -41.11
C ALA A 824 1.98 -41.03 -42.04
N GLN A 825 2.22 -42.19 -42.66
CA GLN A 825 1.21 -42.86 -43.46
C GLN A 825 0.39 -43.89 -42.65
N PHE A 826 0.93 -44.36 -41.52
CA PHE A 826 0.26 -45.28 -40.59
C PHE A 826 0.67 -44.97 -39.13
N GLY A 827 -0.13 -44.20 -38.39
CA GLY A 827 0.06 -43.97 -36.95
C GLY A 827 0.82 -42.70 -36.56
N ILE A 828 1.30 -42.64 -35.31
CA ILE A 828 2.04 -41.51 -34.72
C ILE A 828 3.56 -41.63 -34.91
N SER A 829 4.30 -40.53 -34.80
CA SER A 829 5.78 -40.56 -34.83
C SER A 829 6.38 -41.53 -33.81
N PRO A 830 7.48 -42.23 -34.13
CA PRO A 830 8.23 -43.04 -33.16
C PRO A 830 8.93 -42.20 -32.07
N VAL A 831 9.03 -40.88 -32.26
CA VAL A 831 9.57 -39.93 -31.28
C VAL A 831 8.39 -39.18 -30.64
N PRO A 832 8.15 -39.32 -29.32
CA PRO A 832 6.97 -38.74 -28.66
C PRO A 832 6.85 -37.22 -28.71
N THR A 833 7.96 -36.52 -28.96
CA THR A 833 8.01 -35.05 -29.05
C THR A 833 7.78 -34.51 -30.46
N ASP A 834 7.73 -35.37 -31.48
CA ASP A 834 7.47 -34.94 -32.86
C ASP A 834 5.97 -34.69 -33.06
N ILE A 835 5.63 -33.62 -33.79
CA ILE A 835 4.26 -33.40 -34.25
C ILE A 835 4.04 -34.22 -35.51
N THR A 836 2.99 -35.04 -35.51
CA THR A 836 2.68 -35.94 -36.62
C THR A 836 1.87 -35.22 -37.69
N ILE A 837 2.29 -35.36 -38.96
CA ILE A 837 1.54 -34.94 -40.15
C ILE A 837 0.94 -36.20 -40.76
N ASP A 838 -0.39 -36.33 -40.71
CA ASP A 838 -1.09 -37.48 -41.28
C ASP A 838 -1.22 -37.35 -42.80
N ILE A 839 -0.54 -38.25 -43.52
CA ILE A 839 -0.59 -38.34 -44.99
C ILE A 839 -1.30 -39.60 -45.47
N SER A 840 -2.02 -40.31 -44.60
CA SER A 840 -2.67 -41.59 -44.91
C SER A 840 -3.74 -41.48 -46.01
N THR A 841 -4.39 -40.31 -46.12
CA THR A 841 -5.41 -40.01 -47.15
C THR A 841 -4.92 -39.11 -48.27
N ALA A 842 -3.69 -38.61 -48.20
CA ALA A 842 -3.15 -37.66 -49.16
C ALA A 842 -2.72 -38.36 -50.46
N VAL A 843 -3.17 -37.85 -51.61
CA VAL A 843 -2.87 -38.43 -52.92
C VAL A 843 -2.14 -37.45 -53.82
N ILE A 844 -2.50 -36.17 -53.77
CA ILE A 844 -1.85 -35.09 -54.53
C ILE A 844 -1.05 -34.17 -53.62
N ALA A 845 -0.17 -33.35 -54.21
CA ALA A 845 0.66 -32.40 -53.47
C ALA A 845 -0.16 -31.46 -52.56
N ASP A 846 -1.35 -31.07 -53.01
CA ASP A 846 -2.26 -30.20 -52.26
C ASP A 846 -2.85 -30.88 -51.01
N ASP A 847 -3.12 -32.18 -51.06
CA ASP A 847 -3.60 -32.92 -49.89
C ASP A 847 -2.52 -32.98 -48.79
N VAL A 848 -1.26 -33.15 -49.20
CA VAL A 848 -0.11 -33.12 -48.29
C VAL A 848 0.08 -31.70 -47.72
N ALA A 849 -0.06 -30.67 -48.55
CA ALA A 849 0.01 -29.28 -48.10
C ALA A 849 -1.08 -28.97 -47.05
N ASN A 850 -2.32 -29.42 -47.28
CA ASN A 850 -3.40 -29.32 -46.30
C ASN A 850 -3.08 -30.06 -44.99
N ALA A 851 -2.49 -31.26 -45.07
CA ALA A 851 -2.06 -32.00 -43.88
C ALA A 851 -0.96 -31.25 -43.10
N MET A 852 -0.03 -30.58 -43.78
CA MET A 852 0.99 -29.75 -43.14
C MET A 852 0.38 -28.55 -42.42
N VAL A 853 -0.54 -27.82 -43.06
CA VAL A 853 -1.25 -26.68 -42.44
C VAL A 853 -1.98 -27.13 -41.17
N LEU A 854 -2.72 -28.24 -41.25
CA LEU A 854 -3.47 -28.81 -40.12
C LEU A 854 -2.57 -29.23 -38.94
N ALA A 855 -1.32 -29.61 -39.19
CA ALA A 855 -0.38 -29.99 -38.14
C ALA A 855 0.39 -28.80 -37.55
N ILE A 856 0.76 -27.82 -38.38
CA ILE A 856 1.57 -26.66 -37.95
C ILE A 856 0.71 -25.65 -37.19
N GLY A 857 -0.51 -25.34 -37.66
CA GLY A 857 -1.34 -24.28 -37.08
C GLY A 857 -1.61 -24.46 -35.58
N PRO A 858 -2.12 -25.62 -35.12
CA PRO A 858 -2.40 -25.88 -33.70
C PRO A 858 -1.15 -26.03 -32.82
N ALA A 859 0.04 -26.05 -33.39
CA ALA A 859 1.29 -26.25 -32.63
C ALA A 859 1.70 -25.01 -31.81
N ASN A 860 1.02 -23.87 -31.99
CA ASN A 860 1.29 -22.60 -31.29
C ASN A 860 2.76 -22.14 -31.37
N LEU A 861 3.43 -22.43 -32.49
CA LEU A 861 4.83 -22.04 -32.70
C LEU A 861 4.99 -20.58 -33.17
N GLY A 862 3.87 -19.88 -33.39
CA GLY A 862 3.85 -18.52 -33.95
C GLY A 862 4.07 -18.45 -35.46
N PHE A 863 3.84 -19.54 -36.18
CA PHE A 863 3.78 -19.59 -37.64
C PHE A 863 2.31 -19.51 -38.08
N ALA A 864 2.02 -18.89 -39.22
CA ALA A 864 0.69 -18.82 -39.82
C ALA A 864 0.66 -19.58 -41.16
N PRO A 865 0.63 -20.94 -41.13
CA PRO A 865 0.75 -21.73 -42.33
C PRO A 865 -0.50 -21.66 -43.21
N GLU A 866 -0.32 -21.55 -44.52
CA GLU A 866 -1.40 -21.53 -45.51
C GLU A 866 -1.04 -22.37 -46.74
N ASN A 867 -2.03 -23.08 -47.30
CA ASN A 867 -1.87 -23.76 -48.58
C ASN A 867 -2.23 -22.80 -49.72
N PHE A 868 -1.21 -22.35 -50.46
CA PHE A 868 -1.34 -21.42 -51.59
C PHE A 868 -1.77 -22.11 -52.89
N GLY A 869 -2.06 -23.41 -52.84
CA GLY A 869 -2.41 -24.22 -54.00
C GLY A 869 -1.20 -24.71 -54.78
N GLY A 870 -1.41 -25.79 -55.53
CA GLY A 870 -0.33 -26.42 -56.31
C GLY A 870 0.77 -27.00 -55.42
N GLY A 871 0.42 -27.37 -54.17
CA GLY A 871 1.32 -27.95 -53.18
C GLY A 871 2.25 -26.97 -52.46
N ILE A 872 2.08 -25.65 -52.55
CA ILE A 872 2.90 -24.70 -51.78
C ILE A 872 2.30 -24.52 -50.39
N VAL A 873 3.10 -24.81 -49.36
CA VAL A 873 2.79 -24.41 -47.99
C VAL A 873 3.57 -23.13 -47.68
N TYR A 874 2.88 -21.99 -47.68
CA TYR A 874 3.42 -20.76 -47.11
C TYR A 874 3.45 -20.90 -45.59
N LEU A 875 4.53 -20.49 -44.95
CA LEU A 875 4.71 -20.76 -43.52
C LEU A 875 4.24 -19.61 -42.62
N GLY A 876 4.13 -18.39 -43.15
CA GLY A 876 3.79 -17.20 -42.36
C GLY A 876 4.77 -17.00 -41.20
N ALA A 877 6.07 -17.12 -41.45
CA ALA A 877 7.10 -17.03 -40.42
C ALA A 877 7.42 -15.57 -40.06
N ASN A 878 7.62 -15.30 -38.78
CA ASN A 878 8.07 -14.02 -38.24
C ASN A 878 9.60 -13.88 -38.28
N PRO A 879 10.15 -12.65 -38.16
CA PRO A 879 11.59 -12.45 -38.00
C PRO A 879 12.17 -13.30 -36.87
N GLY A 880 13.31 -13.96 -37.11
CA GLY A 880 13.98 -14.84 -36.15
C GLY A 880 13.44 -16.27 -36.09
N GLN A 881 12.35 -16.58 -36.79
CA GLN A 881 11.94 -17.96 -37.05
C GLN A 881 12.71 -18.54 -38.23
N SER A 882 12.88 -19.86 -38.25
CA SER A 882 13.58 -20.53 -39.34
C SER A 882 13.07 -21.94 -39.59
N VAL A 883 13.29 -22.44 -40.81
CA VAL A 883 13.03 -23.82 -41.19
C VAL A 883 14.34 -24.53 -41.48
N THR A 884 14.48 -25.72 -40.92
CA THR A 884 15.59 -26.63 -41.22
C THR A 884 15.07 -27.89 -41.90
N LEU A 885 15.63 -28.21 -43.06
CA LEU A 885 15.38 -29.45 -43.80
C LEU A 885 16.57 -30.43 -43.63
N PRO A 886 16.33 -31.75 -43.51
CA PRO A 886 17.40 -32.74 -43.53
C PRO A 886 18.17 -32.75 -44.86
N VAL A 887 19.46 -33.13 -44.83
CA VAL A 887 20.35 -33.17 -46.01
C VAL A 887 19.88 -34.06 -47.18
N ASN A 888 18.91 -34.97 -46.96
CA ASN A 888 18.32 -35.83 -47.99
C ASN A 888 16.79 -35.64 -48.09
N SER A 889 16.31 -34.44 -47.78
CA SER A 889 14.88 -34.12 -47.87
C SER A 889 14.40 -34.12 -49.32
N ASN A 890 13.20 -34.67 -49.55
CA ASN A 890 12.46 -34.46 -50.81
C ASN A 890 11.69 -33.12 -50.82
N LEU A 891 11.69 -32.41 -49.68
CA LEU A 891 11.18 -31.05 -49.58
C LEU A 891 12.30 -30.05 -49.88
N GLU A 892 11.92 -28.90 -50.39
CA GLU A 892 12.80 -27.76 -50.65
C GLU A 892 12.32 -26.54 -49.86
N LEU A 893 13.19 -25.53 -49.72
CA LEU A 893 12.81 -24.25 -49.15
C LEU A 893 12.86 -23.20 -50.26
N VAL A 894 11.77 -22.45 -50.40
CA VAL A 894 11.63 -21.45 -51.44
C VAL A 894 10.96 -20.19 -50.89
N GLY A 895 11.04 -19.10 -51.64
CA GLY A 895 10.49 -17.80 -51.27
C GLY A 895 9.26 -17.53 -52.12
N THR A 896 8.08 -17.48 -51.52
CA THR A 896 6.84 -17.15 -52.23
C THR A 896 6.54 -15.67 -52.09
N SER A 897 6.18 -15.02 -53.20
CA SER A 897 5.70 -13.63 -53.18
C SER A 897 4.26 -13.58 -52.66
N ARG A 898 3.98 -12.64 -51.75
CA ARG A 898 2.62 -12.24 -51.37
C ARG A 898 2.25 -10.87 -51.94
N ALA A 899 2.68 -10.61 -53.18
CA ALA A 899 2.29 -9.41 -53.90
C ALA A 899 0.77 -9.29 -53.95
N ILE A 900 0.26 -8.09 -53.64
CA ILE A 900 -1.17 -7.80 -53.64
C ILE A 900 -1.71 -7.89 -55.07
N PRO A 901 -2.68 -8.78 -55.37
CA PRO A 901 -3.29 -8.90 -56.69
C PRO A 901 -4.12 -7.67 -57.08
N ASP A 902 -4.23 -7.48 -58.39
CA ASP A 902 -5.10 -6.49 -59.00
C ASP A 902 -6.58 -6.72 -58.63
N GLY A 903 -7.26 -5.67 -58.19
CA GLY A 903 -8.66 -5.74 -57.76
C GLY A 903 -8.87 -6.30 -56.35
N GLU A 904 -7.81 -6.57 -55.57
CA GLU A 904 -7.97 -6.90 -54.14
C GLU A 904 -8.58 -5.70 -53.41
N THR A 905 -9.51 -5.96 -52.49
CA THR A 905 -10.23 -4.90 -51.77
C THR A 905 -10.22 -5.09 -50.27
N PHE A 906 -10.31 -3.99 -49.52
CA PHE A 906 -10.72 -4.00 -48.12
C PHE A 906 -11.72 -2.87 -47.86
N THR A 907 -12.45 -2.95 -46.75
CA THR A 907 -13.46 -1.94 -46.41
C THR A 907 -13.25 -1.36 -45.03
N ILE A 908 -13.57 -0.07 -44.88
CA ILE A 908 -13.58 0.64 -43.60
C ILE A 908 -14.97 1.22 -43.40
N ARG A 909 -15.54 1.01 -42.21
CA ARG A 909 -16.81 1.58 -41.79
C ARG A 909 -16.65 2.32 -40.48
N ASP A 910 -17.11 3.57 -40.43
CA ASP A 910 -17.24 4.34 -39.19
C ASP A 910 -18.69 4.20 -38.65
N GLY A 911 -18.90 3.20 -37.80
CA GLY A 911 -20.11 2.92 -37.01
C GLY A 911 -21.42 2.79 -37.78
N VAL A 912 -21.97 3.93 -38.19
CA VAL A 912 -23.31 4.08 -38.78
C VAL A 912 -23.27 4.30 -40.30
N GLY A 913 -22.12 4.68 -40.88
CA GLY A 913 -21.97 4.96 -42.31
C GLY A 913 -22.02 3.73 -43.23
N THR A 914 -22.13 3.95 -44.54
CA THR A 914 -21.86 2.91 -45.55
C THR A 914 -20.36 2.60 -45.58
N PRO A 915 -19.94 1.33 -45.67
CA PRO A 915 -18.53 1.00 -45.79
C PRO A 915 -17.89 1.67 -47.01
N VAL A 916 -16.71 2.26 -46.83
CA VAL A 916 -15.86 2.75 -47.91
C VAL A 916 -15.00 1.59 -48.39
N VAL A 917 -15.01 1.36 -49.70
CA VAL A 917 -14.26 0.27 -50.34
C VAL A 917 -12.97 0.82 -50.92
N PHE A 918 -11.85 0.24 -50.51
CA PHE A 918 -10.54 0.51 -51.08
C PHE A 918 -10.17 -0.65 -52.00
N GLU A 919 -9.58 -0.35 -53.15
CA GLU A 919 -9.19 -1.34 -54.15
C GLU A 919 -7.76 -1.10 -54.63
N PHE A 920 -6.93 -2.15 -54.60
CA PHE A 920 -5.60 -2.12 -55.17
C PHE A 920 -5.67 -2.21 -56.70
N ASN A 921 -5.01 -1.26 -57.37
CA ASN A 921 -5.03 -1.11 -58.81
C ASN A 921 -3.60 -1.10 -59.36
N SER A 922 -3.22 -2.24 -59.93
CA SER A 922 -1.95 -2.48 -60.62
C SER A 922 -2.09 -2.49 -62.14
N SER A 923 -3.29 -2.82 -62.64
CA SER A 923 -3.63 -2.83 -64.06
C SER A 923 -5.16 -2.74 -64.25
N GLY A 924 -5.67 -2.56 -65.47
CA GLY A 924 -7.11 -2.75 -65.74
C GLY A 924 -8.09 -1.68 -65.21
N GLY A 925 -7.71 -0.83 -64.25
CA GLY A 925 -8.59 0.16 -63.62
C GLY A 925 -9.50 -0.47 -62.56
N LEU A 926 -10.23 0.38 -61.81
CA LEU A 926 -11.05 -0.09 -60.68
C LEU A 926 -12.23 -0.96 -61.13
N THR A 927 -12.54 -1.99 -60.36
CA THR A 927 -13.72 -2.87 -60.55
C THR A 927 -15.03 -2.09 -60.44
N ASP A 928 -15.11 -1.10 -59.54
CA ASP A 928 -16.17 -0.09 -59.48
C ASP A 928 -15.55 1.32 -59.43
N PRO A 929 -15.37 1.98 -60.60
CA PRO A 929 -14.74 3.30 -60.68
C PRO A 929 -15.53 4.44 -60.02
N ILE A 930 -16.79 4.20 -59.62
CA ILE A 930 -17.65 5.21 -59.00
C ILE A 930 -17.56 5.12 -57.48
N ASN A 931 -17.57 3.91 -56.92
CA ASN A 931 -17.70 3.69 -55.48
C ASN A 931 -16.39 3.27 -54.79
N ASN A 932 -15.42 2.73 -55.52
CA ASN A 932 -14.16 2.28 -54.93
C ASN A 932 -13.12 3.41 -54.94
N ILE A 933 -12.33 3.48 -53.88
CA ILE A 933 -11.15 4.34 -53.80
C ILE A 933 -9.94 3.53 -54.24
N GLY A 934 -9.32 3.95 -55.34
CA GLY A 934 -8.15 3.27 -55.89
C GLY A 934 -6.87 3.53 -55.10
N ILE A 935 -6.14 2.45 -54.83
CA ILE A 935 -4.78 2.46 -54.29
C ILE A 935 -3.86 2.04 -55.44
N ALA A 936 -3.11 3.00 -55.97
CA ALA A 936 -2.18 2.72 -57.05
C ALA A 936 -1.00 1.91 -56.52
N VAL A 937 -0.77 0.74 -57.12
CA VAL A 937 0.37 -0.13 -56.80
C VAL A 937 1.01 -0.65 -58.08
N SER A 938 2.28 -1.05 -58.01
CA SER A 938 3.02 -1.62 -59.12
C SER A 938 3.85 -2.82 -58.66
N ALA A 939 4.26 -3.67 -59.60
CA ALA A 939 5.18 -4.77 -59.29
C ALA A 939 6.55 -4.30 -58.79
N ALA A 940 6.91 -3.02 -58.97
CA ALA A 940 8.16 -2.44 -58.47
C ALA A 940 8.06 -1.88 -57.05
N ASP A 941 6.84 -1.72 -56.54
CA ASP A 941 6.61 -1.11 -55.25
C ASP A 941 7.03 -2.09 -54.15
N THR A 942 7.76 -1.58 -53.16
CA THR A 942 8.09 -2.37 -51.96
C THR A 942 6.88 -2.44 -51.04
N GLN A 943 6.94 -3.39 -50.09
CA GLN A 943 6.00 -3.47 -48.98
C GLN A 943 5.76 -2.10 -48.32
N ASP A 944 6.82 -1.32 -48.11
CA ASP A 944 6.77 -0.01 -47.45
C ASP A 944 6.10 1.08 -48.31
N GLU A 945 6.38 1.10 -49.62
CA GLU A 945 5.73 2.04 -50.55
C GLU A 945 4.24 1.72 -50.71
N ILE A 946 3.88 0.43 -50.72
CA ILE A 946 2.49 -0.01 -50.72
C ILE A 946 1.81 0.43 -49.42
N ALA A 947 2.46 0.25 -48.26
CA ALA A 947 1.90 0.66 -46.98
C ALA A 947 1.67 2.17 -46.89
N ASP A 948 2.61 2.99 -47.38
CA ASP A 948 2.44 4.44 -47.47
C ASP A 948 1.32 4.85 -48.44
N ALA A 949 1.18 4.13 -49.57
CA ALA A 949 0.09 4.35 -50.51
C ALA A 949 -1.29 4.03 -49.89
N VAL A 950 -1.40 2.95 -49.13
CA VAL A 950 -2.61 2.59 -48.37
C VAL A 950 -2.93 3.66 -47.33
N ALA A 951 -1.94 4.06 -46.51
CA ALA A 951 -2.12 5.11 -45.50
C ALA A 951 -2.58 6.43 -46.13
N THR A 952 -1.99 6.81 -47.26
CA THR A 952 -2.36 8.01 -48.02
C THR A 952 -3.77 7.93 -48.57
N ALA A 953 -4.18 6.79 -49.13
CA ALA A 953 -5.54 6.58 -49.63
C ALA A 953 -6.58 6.69 -48.52
N ILE A 954 -6.35 6.03 -47.36
CA ILE A 954 -7.25 6.09 -46.21
C ILE A 954 -7.37 7.52 -45.66
N ARG A 955 -6.24 8.24 -45.55
CA ARG A 955 -6.22 9.64 -45.09
C ARG A 955 -7.03 10.54 -46.01
N ASN A 956 -6.89 10.38 -47.32
CA ASN A 956 -7.62 11.17 -48.31
C ASN A 956 -9.12 10.83 -48.38
N ALA A 957 -9.51 9.63 -47.93
CA ALA A 957 -10.89 9.20 -47.87
C ALA A 957 -11.70 9.84 -46.72
N ASN A 958 -11.02 10.48 -45.74
CA ASN A 958 -11.64 11.12 -44.57
C ASN A 958 -12.60 10.20 -43.81
N VAL A 959 -12.23 8.93 -43.61
CA VAL A 959 -13.05 7.91 -42.91
C VAL A 959 -12.95 7.98 -41.38
N GLY A 960 -12.58 9.13 -40.81
CA GLY A 960 -12.46 9.30 -39.36
C GLY A 960 -11.19 8.72 -38.72
N LEU A 961 -10.25 8.22 -39.53
CA LEU A 961 -8.98 7.62 -39.10
C LEU A 961 -7.77 8.52 -39.38
N THR A 962 -6.69 8.32 -38.64
CA THR A 962 -5.42 9.07 -38.79
C THR A 962 -4.26 8.12 -39.10
N PRO A 963 -4.27 7.49 -40.28
CA PRO A 963 -3.32 6.43 -40.59
C PRO A 963 -1.87 6.93 -40.61
N LEU A 964 -0.99 6.19 -39.94
CA LEU A 964 0.45 6.41 -39.85
C LEU A 964 1.18 5.13 -40.24
N TYR A 965 2.07 5.23 -41.23
CA TYR A 965 2.97 4.14 -41.57
C TYR A 965 4.10 4.06 -40.54
N LEU A 966 4.31 2.88 -39.94
CA LEU A 966 5.25 2.66 -38.84
C LEU A 966 6.58 2.01 -39.26
N GLY A 967 6.69 1.54 -40.50
CA GLY A 967 7.82 0.69 -40.91
C GLY A 967 7.39 -0.75 -41.23
N ASN A 968 8.19 -1.46 -42.04
CA ASN A 968 8.07 -2.90 -42.31
C ASN A 968 6.66 -3.35 -42.76
N GLY A 969 6.00 -2.53 -43.58
CA GLY A 969 4.63 -2.78 -44.04
C GLY A 969 3.50 -2.58 -43.02
N VAL A 970 3.79 -2.16 -41.78
CA VAL A 970 2.76 -1.92 -40.77
C VAL A 970 2.22 -0.50 -40.86
N ILE A 971 0.90 -0.40 -40.87
CA ILE A 971 0.15 0.85 -40.86
C ILE A 971 -0.69 0.88 -39.60
N HIS A 972 -0.39 1.80 -38.69
CA HIS A 972 -1.31 2.15 -37.62
C HIS A 972 -2.45 2.96 -38.20
N LEU A 973 -3.68 2.51 -38.00
CA LEU A 973 -4.88 3.19 -38.49
C LEU A 973 -5.56 3.99 -37.37
N GLY A 974 -5.31 3.62 -36.11
CA GLY A 974 -6.03 4.11 -34.95
C GLY A 974 -7.47 3.63 -34.96
N GLY A 975 -8.40 4.51 -34.59
CA GLY A 975 -9.83 4.20 -34.55
C GLY A 975 -10.30 3.77 -33.18
N THR A 976 -11.60 3.48 -33.09
CA THR A 976 -12.31 3.11 -31.86
C THR A 976 -13.16 1.88 -32.14
N SER A 977 -13.82 1.32 -31.12
CA SER A 977 -14.79 0.21 -31.29
C SER A 977 -15.96 0.52 -32.24
N ASN A 978 -16.18 1.77 -32.61
CA ASN A 978 -17.15 2.15 -33.65
C ASN A 978 -16.63 1.89 -35.07
N HIS A 979 -15.31 1.86 -35.27
CA HIS A 979 -14.73 1.56 -36.57
C HIS A 979 -14.74 0.05 -36.80
N VAL A 980 -15.01 -0.37 -38.03
CA VAL A 980 -14.91 -1.76 -38.45
C VAL A 980 -14.08 -1.81 -39.71
N ILE A 981 -12.96 -2.54 -39.65
CA ILE A 981 -12.13 -2.86 -40.80
C ILE A 981 -12.43 -4.29 -41.21
N THR A 982 -12.76 -4.48 -42.48
CA THR A 982 -13.03 -5.81 -43.02
C THR A 982 -12.12 -6.08 -44.21
N VAL A 983 -11.25 -7.07 -44.03
CA VAL A 983 -10.48 -7.70 -45.09
C VAL A 983 -11.21 -8.99 -45.53
N PRO A 984 -11.44 -9.21 -46.84
CA PRO A 984 -12.07 -10.44 -47.32
C PRO A 984 -11.28 -11.70 -46.95
N PHE A 985 -11.96 -12.83 -46.81
CA PHE A 985 -11.30 -14.12 -46.61
C PHE A 985 -10.34 -14.44 -47.77
N GLY A 986 -9.08 -14.80 -47.45
CA GLY A 986 -8.02 -15.00 -48.44
C GLY A 986 -7.33 -13.73 -48.94
N SER A 987 -7.56 -12.58 -48.27
CA SER A 987 -6.86 -11.32 -48.49
C SER A 987 -5.35 -11.45 -48.24
N SER A 988 -4.55 -10.71 -49.01
CA SER A 988 -3.11 -10.61 -48.80
C SER A 988 -2.79 -9.73 -47.58
N LEU A 989 -3.67 -8.77 -47.27
CA LEU A 989 -3.59 -7.93 -46.07
C LEU A 989 -3.97 -8.66 -44.80
N ASN A 990 -3.31 -8.30 -43.69
CA ASN A 990 -3.61 -8.80 -42.35
C ASN A 990 -3.98 -7.66 -41.40
N VAL A 991 -5.04 -7.84 -40.61
CA VAL A 991 -5.36 -6.92 -39.50
C VAL A 991 -4.71 -7.50 -38.25
N ILE A 992 -3.68 -6.82 -37.73
CA ILE A 992 -2.84 -7.36 -36.64
C ILE A 992 -3.24 -6.82 -35.27
N ASP A 993 -3.87 -5.64 -35.21
CA ASP A 993 -4.43 -5.05 -33.98
C ASP A 993 -5.87 -4.60 -34.24
N GLN A 994 -6.70 -4.58 -33.20
CA GLN A 994 -8.08 -4.08 -33.24
C GLN A 994 -8.38 -3.26 -31.98
N PRO A 995 -9.20 -2.18 -32.07
CA PRO A 995 -9.59 -1.40 -30.92
C PRO A 995 -10.35 -2.25 -29.90
N GLY A 996 -9.97 -2.10 -28.64
CA GLY A 996 -10.58 -2.82 -27.55
C GLY A 996 -9.76 -2.72 -26.28
N VAL A 997 -10.45 -2.85 -25.15
CA VAL A 997 -9.83 -2.98 -23.83
C VAL A 997 -10.52 -4.09 -23.07
N ALA A 998 -9.92 -4.53 -21.96
CA ALA A 998 -10.49 -5.53 -21.08
C ALA A 998 -11.94 -5.14 -20.71
N PRO A 999 -12.92 -6.03 -21.00
CA PRO A 999 -14.31 -5.73 -20.73
C PRO A 999 -14.56 -5.66 -19.21
N PRO A 1000 -15.76 -5.23 -18.78
CA PRO A 1000 -16.22 -5.42 -17.41
C PRO A 1000 -16.15 -6.89 -16.97
N LEU A 1001 -16.20 -7.12 -15.66
CA LEU A 1001 -16.11 -8.46 -15.06
C LEU A 1001 -17.07 -9.45 -15.74
N GLN A 1002 -16.48 -10.52 -16.28
CA GLN A 1002 -17.17 -11.58 -17.00
C GLN A 1002 -16.92 -12.94 -16.38
N LEU A 1003 -17.94 -13.81 -16.47
CA LEU A 1003 -17.84 -15.23 -16.21
C LEU A 1003 -18.09 -16.01 -17.49
N GLN A 1004 -17.19 -16.94 -17.80
CA GLN A 1004 -17.34 -17.88 -18.91
C GLN A 1004 -17.73 -19.25 -18.38
N ILE A 1005 -18.93 -19.69 -18.78
CA ILE A 1005 -19.46 -21.01 -18.47
C ILE A 1005 -18.95 -22.01 -19.52
N PRO A 1006 -18.54 -23.23 -19.12
CA PRO A 1006 -18.06 -24.24 -20.06
C PRO A 1006 -19.14 -24.65 -21.08
N ALA A 1007 -18.73 -24.99 -22.30
CA ALA A 1007 -19.63 -25.41 -23.38
C ALA A 1007 -20.46 -26.66 -23.03
N SER A 1008 -19.96 -27.50 -22.13
CA SER A 1008 -20.61 -28.68 -21.56
C SER A 1008 -21.75 -28.34 -20.59
N GLY A 1009 -21.91 -27.09 -20.15
CA GLY A 1009 -22.95 -26.67 -19.20
C GLY A 1009 -22.88 -27.45 -17.89
N GLY A 1010 -24.01 -28.07 -17.48
CA GLY A 1010 -24.10 -28.92 -16.29
C GLY A 1010 -23.62 -30.37 -16.49
N ASN A 1011 -23.20 -30.77 -17.70
CA ASN A 1011 -22.88 -32.17 -17.99
C ASN A 1011 -21.48 -32.56 -17.49
N TYR A 1012 -21.44 -33.34 -16.42
CA TYR A 1012 -20.21 -33.83 -15.78
C TYR A 1012 -20.13 -35.37 -15.83
N ASN A 1013 -19.68 -35.97 -16.95
CA ASN A 1013 -19.43 -37.42 -17.00
C ASN A 1013 -18.40 -37.93 -18.06
N LEU A 1014 -17.29 -38.48 -17.54
CA LEU A 1014 -16.37 -39.56 -17.99
C LEU A 1014 -15.33 -39.38 -19.13
N ILE A 1015 -14.06 -39.40 -18.70
CA ILE A 1015 -12.85 -39.98 -19.32
C ILE A 1015 -13.02 -40.46 -20.78
N GLY A 1016 -12.51 -39.67 -21.73
CA GLY A 1016 -12.41 -40.06 -23.14
C GLY A 1016 -12.01 -38.90 -24.06
N VAL A 1017 -10.74 -38.90 -24.46
CA VAL A 1017 -10.09 -38.18 -25.58
C VAL A 1017 -10.13 -36.66 -25.74
N ASP A 1018 -11.09 -35.87 -25.22
CA ASP A 1018 -11.13 -34.41 -25.52
C ASP A 1018 -11.31 -33.44 -24.33
N GLY A 1019 -11.03 -33.85 -23.08
CA GLY A 1019 -10.82 -32.88 -21.98
C GLY A 1019 -11.97 -31.91 -21.59
N LEU A 1020 -13.24 -32.23 -21.85
CA LEU A 1020 -14.38 -31.37 -21.46
C LEU A 1020 -14.93 -31.74 -20.07
N THR A 1021 -14.82 -30.84 -19.10
CA THR A 1021 -15.52 -30.92 -17.80
C THR A 1021 -16.65 -29.88 -17.78
N GLY A 1022 -17.86 -30.22 -17.34
CA GLY A 1022 -18.94 -29.27 -17.04
C GLY A 1022 -18.92 -28.83 -15.57
N VAL A 1023 -19.80 -27.89 -15.19
CA VAL A 1023 -19.88 -27.36 -13.81
C VAL A 1023 -20.29 -28.45 -12.82
N ARG A 1024 -19.60 -28.51 -11.67
CA ARG A 1024 -19.81 -29.52 -10.62
C ARG A 1024 -20.59 -28.97 -9.43
N ASP A 1025 -21.16 -29.90 -8.70
CA ASP A 1025 -21.81 -29.66 -7.42
C ASP A 1025 -20.79 -29.10 -6.42
N GLY A 1026 -21.11 -27.98 -5.78
CA GLY A 1026 -20.23 -27.26 -4.87
C GLY A 1026 -19.15 -26.39 -5.53
N ASP A 1027 -19.10 -26.28 -6.87
CA ASP A 1027 -18.29 -25.23 -7.50
C ASP A 1027 -18.80 -23.85 -7.05
N LEU A 1028 -17.92 -22.86 -6.97
CA LEU A 1028 -18.25 -21.56 -6.38
C LEU A 1028 -17.54 -20.39 -7.06
N PHE A 1029 -18.19 -19.23 -6.98
CA PHE A 1029 -17.60 -17.94 -7.29
C PHE A 1029 -18.06 -16.91 -6.26
N ILE A 1030 -17.28 -15.85 -6.10
CA ILE A 1030 -17.47 -14.82 -5.08
C ILE A 1030 -17.59 -13.47 -5.78
N VAL A 1031 -18.56 -12.67 -5.36
CA VAL A 1031 -18.71 -11.28 -5.81
C VAL A 1031 -18.72 -10.37 -4.61
N GLN A 1032 -17.99 -9.26 -4.68
CA GLN A 1032 -17.90 -8.28 -3.61
C GLN A 1032 -18.00 -6.84 -4.14
N ASP A 1033 -18.58 -5.93 -3.36
CA ASP A 1033 -18.76 -4.50 -3.68
C ASP A 1033 -17.94 -3.56 -2.76
N GLY A 1034 -16.93 -4.10 -2.08
CA GLY A 1034 -16.10 -3.41 -1.08
C GLY A 1034 -16.63 -3.51 0.36
N LEU A 1035 -17.95 -3.68 0.55
CA LEU A 1035 -18.59 -3.79 1.88
C LEU A 1035 -19.25 -5.15 2.10
N ASN A 1036 -19.80 -5.74 1.04
CA ASN A 1036 -20.51 -7.02 1.05
C ASN A 1036 -19.69 -8.05 0.26
N VAL A 1037 -19.53 -9.25 0.82
CA VAL A 1037 -18.93 -10.40 0.14
C VAL A 1037 -20.00 -11.49 0.02
N LEU A 1038 -20.38 -11.82 -1.21
CA LEU A 1038 -21.37 -12.85 -1.50
C LEU A 1038 -20.74 -14.03 -2.22
N THR A 1039 -20.92 -15.22 -1.65
CA THR A 1039 -20.46 -16.48 -2.24
C THR A 1039 -21.64 -17.15 -2.93
N PHE A 1040 -21.48 -17.47 -4.21
CA PHE A 1040 -22.43 -18.21 -5.01
C PHE A 1040 -21.97 -19.65 -5.18
N GLU A 1041 -22.86 -20.60 -4.93
CA GLU A 1041 -22.56 -22.03 -4.96
C GLU A 1041 -23.46 -22.77 -5.94
N PHE A 1042 -22.86 -23.54 -6.84
CA PHE A 1042 -23.60 -24.38 -7.78
C PHE A 1042 -24.15 -25.62 -7.08
N GLU A 1043 -25.47 -25.80 -7.12
CA GLU A 1043 -26.17 -26.88 -6.43
C GLU A 1043 -26.92 -27.77 -7.44
N ARG A 1044 -26.58 -29.05 -7.45
CA ARG A 1044 -27.11 -30.00 -8.43
C ARG A 1044 -28.40 -30.68 -7.96
N ILE A 1045 -29.51 -30.42 -8.66
CA ILE A 1045 -30.86 -30.83 -8.22
C ILE A 1045 -31.38 -32.17 -8.77
N ASP A 1046 -30.60 -32.91 -9.57
CA ASP A 1046 -31.01 -34.20 -10.17
C ASP A 1046 -30.35 -35.45 -9.53
N GLN A 1047 -29.87 -35.32 -8.29
CA GLN A 1047 -29.41 -36.45 -7.49
C GLN A 1047 -30.60 -37.35 -7.07
N THR A 1048 -30.35 -38.65 -6.96
CA THR A 1048 -31.42 -39.67 -6.75
C THR A 1048 -32.25 -39.46 -5.47
N PRO A 1049 -33.46 -40.07 -5.33
CA PRO A 1049 -34.51 -39.68 -4.37
C PRO A 1049 -34.23 -39.77 -2.85
N ALA A 1050 -32.98 -39.94 -2.41
CA ALA A 1050 -32.63 -39.95 -1.00
C ALA A 1050 -32.53 -38.53 -0.38
N ASP A 1051 -32.46 -37.47 -1.19
CA ASP A 1051 -32.30 -36.07 -0.73
C ASP A 1051 -33.51 -35.16 -1.04
N LEU A 1052 -34.65 -35.70 -1.45
CA LEU A 1052 -35.81 -34.91 -1.89
C LEU A 1052 -36.60 -34.20 -0.76
N ASP A 1053 -36.17 -34.28 0.50
CA ASP A 1053 -36.90 -33.69 1.64
C ASP A 1053 -36.25 -32.44 2.25
N SER A 1054 -35.21 -31.84 1.64
CA SER A 1054 -34.74 -30.49 2.02
C SER A 1054 -33.95 -29.82 0.88
N PRO A 1055 -34.40 -28.70 0.29
CA PRO A 1055 -33.69 -27.97 -0.77
C PRO A 1055 -32.38 -27.28 -0.33
N SER A 1056 -31.77 -27.72 0.78
CA SER A 1056 -30.65 -27.07 1.46
C SER A 1056 -29.62 -28.07 2.00
N VAL A 1057 -29.59 -29.30 1.48
CA VAL A 1057 -28.63 -30.34 1.89
C VAL A 1057 -27.53 -30.44 0.83
N GLY A 1058 -26.69 -29.41 0.75
CA GLY A 1058 -25.57 -29.36 -0.20
C GLY A 1058 -24.88 -28.00 -0.14
N VAL A 1059 -25.70 -26.94 -0.20
CA VAL A 1059 -25.28 -25.54 -0.06
C VAL A 1059 -24.70 -25.25 1.34
N THR A 1060 -23.50 -24.71 1.38
CA THR A 1060 -22.87 -24.24 2.61
C THR A 1060 -23.64 -23.06 3.19
N GLY A 1061 -23.90 -23.06 4.50
CA GLY A 1061 -24.69 -22.02 5.16
C GLY A 1061 -24.09 -20.62 4.96
N GLY A 1062 -24.87 -19.71 4.38
CA GLY A 1062 -24.45 -18.35 4.01
C GLY A 1062 -24.23 -18.14 2.51
N ASN A 1063 -24.11 -19.21 1.72
CA ASN A 1063 -23.95 -19.14 0.27
C ASN A 1063 -25.29 -18.97 -0.46
N ILE A 1064 -25.25 -18.30 -1.61
CA ILE A 1064 -26.40 -18.13 -2.51
C ILE A 1064 -26.41 -19.28 -3.53
N PRO A 1065 -27.46 -20.11 -3.56
CA PRO A 1065 -27.50 -21.27 -4.44
C PRO A 1065 -27.80 -20.90 -5.89
N ILE A 1066 -27.11 -21.58 -6.81
CA ILE A 1066 -27.40 -21.61 -8.24
C ILE A 1066 -27.80 -23.03 -8.61
N PHE A 1067 -29.10 -23.24 -8.73
CA PHE A 1067 -29.64 -24.57 -9.00
C PHE A 1067 -29.46 -24.98 -10.46
N TYR A 1068 -28.96 -26.20 -10.67
CA TYR A 1068 -28.80 -26.77 -12.01
C TYR A 1068 -28.99 -28.29 -12.04
N GLN A 1069 -29.29 -28.85 -13.21
CA GLN A 1069 -29.35 -30.29 -13.51
C GLN A 1069 -28.17 -30.72 -14.39
N THR A 1070 -27.80 -32.01 -14.41
CA THR A 1070 -26.78 -32.54 -15.34
C THR A 1070 -27.13 -32.35 -16.81
N SER A 1071 -28.41 -32.21 -17.14
CA SER A 1071 -28.92 -31.91 -18.48
C SER A 1071 -28.92 -30.42 -18.83
N SER A 1072 -28.54 -29.53 -17.90
CA SER A 1072 -28.58 -28.09 -18.11
C SER A 1072 -27.62 -27.68 -19.22
N THR A 1073 -28.14 -27.00 -20.23
CA THR A 1073 -27.32 -26.43 -21.29
C THR A 1073 -26.51 -25.25 -20.76
N GLN A 1074 -25.41 -24.91 -21.43
CA GLN A 1074 -24.58 -23.75 -21.12
C GLN A 1074 -25.42 -22.46 -20.97
N THR A 1075 -26.37 -22.22 -21.89
CA THR A 1075 -27.27 -21.05 -21.85
C THR A 1075 -28.24 -21.07 -20.67
N ALA A 1076 -28.79 -22.24 -20.32
CA ALA A 1076 -29.71 -22.36 -19.19
C ALA A 1076 -28.99 -22.07 -17.87
N LEU A 1077 -27.75 -22.56 -17.74
CA LEU A 1077 -26.91 -22.31 -16.58
C LEU A 1077 -26.51 -20.84 -16.47
N ALA A 1078 -26.12 -20.21 -17.59
CA ALA A 1078 -25.82 -18.79 -17.61
C ALA A 1078 -27.02 -17.91 -17.21
N SER A 1079 -28.23 -18.29 -17.64
CA SER A 1079 -29.46 -17.60 -17.25
C SER A 1079 -29.78 -17.75 -15.75
N ALA A 1080 -29.47 -18.91 -15.16
CA ALA A 1080 -29.64 -19.14 -13.72
C ALA A 1080 -28.69 -18.27 -12.88
N ILE A 1081 -27.45 -18.08 -13.35
CA ILE A 1081 -26.46 -17.20 -12.71
C ILE A 1081 -26.90 -15.74 -12.76
N VAL A 1082 -27.33 -15.25 -13.93
CA VAL A 1082 -27.87 -13.88 -14.08
C VAL A 1082 -29.04 -13.64 -13.12
N ALA A 1083 -29.96 -14.60 -13.01
CA ALA A 1083 -31.09 -14.50 -12.08
C ALA A 1083 -30.64 -14.48 -10.60
N ALA A 1084 -29.66 -15.31 -10.22
CA ALA A 1084 -29.12 -15.33 -8.86
C ALA A 1084 -28.45 -13.98 -8.50
N LEU A 1085 -27.63 -13.43 -9.41
CA LEU A 1085 -26.97 -12.14 -9.24
C LEU A 1085 -27.96 -10.97 -9.13
N GLN A 1086 -29.00 -10.93 -9.97
CA GLN A 1086 -30.05 -9.89 -9.88
C GLN A 1086 -30.82 -9.95 -8.57
N ASN A 1087 -31.12 -11.16 -8.08
CA ASN A 1087 -31.84 -11.36 -6.83
C ASN A 1087 -31.01 -11.06 -5.58
N ALA A 1088 -29.67 -11.08 -5.69
CA ALA A 1088 -28.76 -10.73 -4.61
C ALA A 1088 -28.76 -9.22 -4.28
N ASN A 1089 -29.27 -8.37 -5.18
CA ASN A 1089 -29.46 -6.93 -4.99
C ASN A 1089 -28.21 -6.13 -4.57
N ILE A 1090 -27.02 -6.55 -5.02
CA ILE A 1090 -25.73 -5.88 -4.79
C ILE A 1090 -25.39 -4.81 -5.83
N GLY A 1091 -26.40 -4.16 -6.42
CA GLY A 1091 -26.16 -3.05 -7.37
C GLY A 1091 -25.61 -3.44 -8.75
N LEU A 1092 -25.61 -4.73 -9.09
CA LEU A 1092 -25.16 -5.25 -10.38
C LEU A 1092 -26.26 -5.28 -11.44
N ASN A 1093 -25.87 -5.13 -12.71
CA ASN A 1093 -26.75 -5.29 -13.88
C ASN A 1093 -26.26 -6.43 -14.79
N PRO A 1094 -26.28 -7.69 -14.31
CA PRO A 1094 -25.72 -8.80 -15.06
C PRO A 1094 -26.56 -9.11 -16.30
N SER A 1095 -25.89 -9.49 -17.39
CA SER A 1095 -26.50 -9.87 -18.65
C SER A 1095 -25.77 -11.06 -19.30
N HIS A 1096 -26.54 -11.92 -19.97
CA HIS A 1096 -25.97 -13.05 -20.70
C HIS A 1096 -25.73 -12.66 -22.17
N LEU A 1097 -24.46 -12.65 -22.58
CA LEU A 1097 -24.03 -12.20 -23.91
C LEU A 1097 -24.07 -13.32 -24.98
N GLY A 1098 -24.35 -14.57 -24.57
CA GLY A 1098 -24.32 -15.75 -25.43
C GLY A 1098 -23.04 -16.56 -25.28
N ASN A 1099 -23.01 -17.78 -25.86
CA ASN A 1099 -21.86 -18.71 -25.78
C ASN A 1099 -21.34 -18.99 -24.35
N GLY A 1100 -22.21 -18.82 -23.33
CA GLY A 1100 -21.85 -19.00 -21.93
C GLY A 1100 -21.10 -17.82 -21.30
N ILE A 1101 -20.94 -16.69 -22.01
CA ILE A 1101 -20.38 -15.46 -21.43
C ILE A 1101 -21.49 -14.72 -20.70
N ILE A 1102 -21.23 -14.43 -19.43
CA ILE A 1102 -22.06 -13.59 -18.58
C ILE A 1102 -21.25 -12.34 -18.28
N ASP A 1103 -21.75 -11.20 -18.72
CA ASP A 1103 -21.31 -9.92 -18.19
C ASP A 1103 -21.96 -9.77 -16.82
N ILE A 1104 -21.16 -9.75 -15.76
CA ILE A 1104 -21.69 -9.56 -14.39
C ILE A 1104 -22.21 -8.12 -14.24
N GLY A 1105 -21.70 -7.18 -15.04
CA GLY A 1105 -21.82 -5.76 -14.79
C GLY A 1105 -21.11 -5.36 -13.49
N GLY A 1106 -21.18 -4.08 -13.16
CA GLY A 1106 -20.63 -3.53 -11.91
C GLY A 1106 -19.84 -2.25 -12.11
N SER A 1107 -19.72 -1.45 -11.05
CA SER A 1107 -18.83 -0.30 -10.98
C SER A 1107 -17.38 -0.72 -10.71
N PHE A 1108 -16.47 0.24 -10.71
CA PHE A 1108 -15.07 0.17 -10.23
C PHE A 1108 -14.91 -0.35 -8.79
N SER A 1109 -16.01 -0.46 -8.04
CA SER A 1109 -16.05 -0.94 -6.66
C SER A 1109 -16.25 -2.46 -6.56
N HIS A 1110 -16.65 -3.12 -7.65
CA HIS A 1110 -17.02 -4.53 -7.64
C HIS A 1110 -15.82 -5.43 -7.99
N GLN A 1111 -15.69 -6.57 -7.34
CA GLN A 1111 -14.68 -7.57 -7.67
C GLN A 1111 -15.31 -8.96 -7.83
N LEU A 1112 -14.68 -9.78 -8.67
CA LEU A 1112 -15.08 -11.16 -8.96
C LEU A 1112 -13.92 -12.10 -8.64
N ASP A 1113 -14.20 -13.13 -7.87
CA ASP A 1113 -13.28 -14.22 -7.65
C ASP A 1113 -13.87 -15.60 -7.95
N VAL A 1114 -13.01 -16.49 -8.43
CA VAL A 1114 -13.36 -17.89 -8.72
C VAL A 1114 -12.29 -18.73 -8.01
N PRO A 1115 -12.55 -19.17 -6.76
CA PRO A 1115 -11.56 -19.86 -5.96
C PRO A 1115 -11.08 -21.14 -6.67
N ALA A 1116 -9.76 -21.35 -6.71
CA ALA A 1116 -9.20 -22.61 -7.15
C ALA A 1116 -9.66 -23.71 -6.18
N ASN A 1117 -10.48 -24.66 -6.67
CA ASN A 1117 -10.94 -25.74 -5.82
C ASN A 1117 -9.74 -26.60 -5.37
N THR A 1118 -9.57 -26.77 -4.06
CA THR A 1118 -8.55 -27.68 -3.52
C THR A 1118 -8.79 -29.09 -4.07
N SER A 1119 -7.75 -29.71 -4.64
CA SER A 1119 -7.81 -31.06 -5.18
C SER A 1119 -8.37 -32.05 -4.14
N LEU A 1120 -9.50 -32.70 -4.44
CA LEU A 1120 -9.81 -33.98 -3.82
C LEU A 1120 -8.85 -35.06 -4.37
N PRO A 1121 -8.63 -36.17 -3.64
CA PRO A 1121 -7.59 -37.16 -3.97
C PRO A 1121 -7.80 -37.72 -5.38
N GLY A 1122 -6.94 -37.34 -6.32
CA GLY A 1122 -7.07 -37.74 -7.74
C GLY A 1122 -6.32 -36.87 -8.75
N GLY A 1123 -5.88 -35.65 -8.39
CA GLY A 1123 -4.92 -34.89 -9.20
C GLY A 1123 -5.41 -34.31 -10.53
N PHE A 1124 -6.73 -34.11 -10.70
CA PHE A 1124 -7.26 -33.39 -11.88
C PHE A 1124 -7.28 -31.86 -11.62
N PRO A 1125 -6.91 -31.02 -12.60
CA PRO A 1125 -6.81 -29.57 -12.44
C PRO A 1125 -8.17 -28.91 -12.18
N GLY A 1126 -8.12 -27.76 -11.51
CA GLY A 1126 -9.25 -27.06 -10.91
C GLY A 1126 -10.07 -26.16 -11.84
N ALA A 1127 -11.13 -25.58 -11.24
CA ALA A 1127 -12.16 -24.64 -11.75
C ALA A 1127 -12.55 -24.74 -13.25
N VAL A 1128 -13.79 -25.19 -13.51
CA VAL A 1128 -14.35 -25.34 -14.87
C VAL A 1128 -14.91 -24.02 -15.43
N ILE A 1129 -15.15 -23.05 -14.56
CA ILE A 1129 -15.63 -21.70 -14.90
C ILE A 1129 -14.44 -20.76 -14.86
N THR A 1130 -14.30 -19.89 -15.85
CA THR A 1130 -13.22 -18.91 -15.91
C THR A 1130 -13.77 -17.49 -15.76
N LYS A 1131 -13.01 -16.63 -15.08
CA LYS A 1131 -13.28 -15.19 -15.04
C LYS A 1131 -12.43 -14.45 -16.06
N SER A 1132 -12.96 -13.36 -16.59
CA SER A 1132 -12.25 -12.43 -17.48
C SER A 1132 -12.72 -10.99 -17.22
N GLY A 1133 -12.04 -10.00 -17.80
CA GLY A 1133 -12.36 -8.60 -17.60
C GLY A 1133 -11.91 -8.05 -16.25
N VAL A 1134 -12.16 -6.76 -16.02
CA VAL A 1134 -11.74 -6.00 -14.85
C VAL A 1134 -12.91 -5.20 -14.25
N PRO A 1135 -12.85 -4.79 -12.96
CA PRO A 1135 -13.87 -3.95 -12.33
C PRO A 1135 -14.22 -2.72 -13.17
N GLY A 1136 -15.51 -2.50 -13.46
CA GLY A 1136 -15.98 -1.37 -14.29
C GLY A 1136 -15.61 -1.43 -15.78
N GLY A 1137 -14.80 -2.39 -16.21
CA GLY A 1137 -14.13 -2.40 -17.51
C GLY A 1137 -12.89 -1.48 -17.51
N ALA A 1138 -11.91 -1.83 -18.35
CA ALA A 1138 -10.72 -1.00 -18.47
C ALA A 1138 -11.06 0.33 -19.16
N ILE A 1139 -10.38 1.39 -18.75
CA ILE A 1139 -10.46 2.72 -19.35
C ILE A 1139 -9.40 2.77 -20.46
N PRO A 1140 -9.79 3.01 -21.72
CA PRO A 1140 -8.83 3.07 -22.82
C PRO A 1140 -7.92 4.29 -22.71
N ILE A 1141 -6.62 4.05 -22.86
CA ILE A 1141 -5.61 5.05 -23.17
C ILE A 1141 -5.24 4.85 -24.63
N VAL A 1142 -5.89 5.62 -25.50
CA VAL A 1142 -5.61 5.57 -26.93
C VAL A 1142 -4.24 6.17 -27.18
N PHE A 1143 -3.38 5.43 -27.86
CA PHE A 1143 -2.03 5.89 -28.19
C PHE A 1143 -1.63 5.59 -29.64
N THR A 1144 -0.69 6.38 -30.15
CA THR A 1144 -0.02 6.08 -31.42
C THR A 1144 1.37 5.54 -31.10
N PRO A 1145 1.74 4.36 -31.60
CA PRO A 1145 2.99 3.68 -31.27
C PRO A 1145 4.19 4.26 -32.04
N HIS A 1146 4.50 5.53 -31.75
CA HIS A 1146 5.56 6.30 -32.41
C HIS A 1146 6.36 7.05 -31.35
N PRO A 1147 7.70 7.11 -31.44
CA PRO A 1147 8.55 7.69 -30.38
C PRO A 1147 8.25 9.17 -30.05
N ASP A 1148 7.68 9.91 -31.00
CA ASP A 1148 7.27 11.32 -30.79
C ASP A 1148 5.85 11.49 -30.20
N PHE A 1149 5.13 10.40 -29.89
CA PHE A 1149 3.77 10.46 -29.33
C PHE A 1149 3.81 10.76 -27.82
N ASP A 1150 3.01 11.74 -27.38
CA ASP A 1150 2.92 12.14 -25.98
C ASP A 1150 1.97 11.23 -25.19
N VAL A 1151 2.52 10.12 -24.69
CA VAL A 1151 1.80 9.16 -23.85
C VAL A 1151 1.30 9.79 -22.55
N ALA A 1152 2.07 10.71 -21.96
CA ALA A 1152 1.70 11.36 -20.71
C ALA A 1152 0.39 12.15 -20.86
N GLN A 1153 0.23 12.85 -21.99
CA GLN A 1153 -1.02 13.55 -22.28
C GLN A 1153 -2.21 12.60 -22.45
N SER A 1154 -2.05 11.47 -23.13
CA SER A 1154 -3.12 10.46 -23.24
C SER A 1154 -3.52 9.90 -21.87
N ILE A 1155 -2.56 9.63 -20.98
CA ILE A 1155 -2.86 9.18 -19.61
C ILE A 1155 -3.65 10.25 -18.84
N VAL A 1156 -3.20 11.50 -18.89
CA VAL A 1156 -3.86 12.64 -18.22
C VAL A 1156 -5.30 12.79 -18.73
N ASP A 1157 -5.50 12.72 -20.04
CA ASP A 1157 -6.81 12.86 -20.67
C ASP A 1157 -7.75 11.73 -20.24
N SER A 1158 -7.25 10.48 -20.16
CA SER A 1158 -8.04 9.32 -19.71
C SER A 1158 -8.42 9.39 -18.23
N ILE A 1159 -7.52 9.82 -17.34
CA ILE A 1159 -7.82 9.99 -15.91
C ILE A 1159 -8.87 11.10 -15.71
N ASN A 1160 -8.71 12.23 -16.41
CA ASN A 1160 -9.57 13.40 -16.26
C ASN A 1160 -10.96 13.27 -16.91
N GLN A 1161 -11.32 12.10 -17.44
CA GLN A 1161 -12.70 11.82 -17.86
C GLN A 1161 -13.68 11.79 -16.66
N GLY A 1162 -13.18 11.88 -15.43
CA GLY A 1162 -13.99 11.99 -14.21
C GLY A 1162 -14.63 10.66 -13.80
N ILE A 1163 -13.98 9.55 -14.20
CA ILE A 1163 -14.49 8.20 -13.98
C ILE A 1163 -14.22 7.72 -12.54
N LEU A 1164 -13.09 8.13 -11.97
CA LEU A 1164 -12.76 7.91 -10.55
C LEU A 1164 -13.13 9.16 -9.73
N PRO A 1165 -13.95 9.03 -8.68
CA PRO A 1165 -14.24 10.14 -7.77
C PRO A 1165 -12.97 10.67 -7.10
N GLY A 1166 -12.82 11.99 -7.02
CA GLY A 1166 -11.70 12.62 -6.31
C GLY A 1166 -10.33 12.51 -7.00
N VAL A 1167 -10.21 11.80 -8.13
CA VAL A 1167 -8.93 11.64 -8.83
C VAL A 1167 -8.85 12.60 -10.01
N SER A 1168 -7.72 13.31 -10.15
CA SER A 1168 -7.41 14.13 -11.32
C SER A 1168 -5.94 14.00 -11.69
N ALA A 1169 -5.58 14.33 -12.92
CA ALA A 1169 -4.20 14.29 -13.38
C ALA A 1169 -3.79 15.56 -14.12
N SER A 1170 -2.50 15.90 -14.09
CA SER A 1170 -1.97 17.04 -14.82
C SER A 1170 -0.54 16.80 -15.30
N ILE A 1171 -0.16 17.39 -16.43
CA ILE A 1171 1.21 17.28 -16.93
C ILE A 1171 2.18 17.95 -15.95
N ARG A 1172 3.19 17.19 -15.53
CA ARG A 1172 4.28 17.67 -14.69
C ARG A 1172 5.40 18.23 -15.55
N GLY A 1173 5.66 17.63 -16.71
CA GLY A 1173 6.62 18.08 -17.71
C GLY A 1173 7.39 16.91 -18.33
N GLY A 1174 7.73 17.02 -19.62
CA GLY A 1174 8.30 15.90 -20.37
C GLY A 1174 7.33 14.72 -20.42
N SER A 1175 7.83 13.51 -20.17
CA SER A 1175 7.03 12.27 -20.04
C SER A 1175 6.33 12.13 -18.69
N THR A 1176 6.49 13.07 -17.76
CA THR A 1176 5.97 12.91 -16.40
C THR A 1176 4.65 13.63 -16.16
N LEU A 1177 3.77 13.02 -15.36
CA LEU A 1177 2.50 13.59 -14.92
C LEU A 1177 2.29 13.46 -13.41
N PHE A 1178 1.44 14.33 -12.86
CA PHE A 1178 0.87 14.21 -11.52
C PHE A 1178 -0.48 13.50 -11.57
N VAL A 1179 -0.75 12.70 -10.55
CA VAL A 1179 -2.09 12.21 -10.22
C VAL A 1179 -2.42 12.71 -8.82
N ASP A 1180 -3.42 13.58 -8.72
CA ASP A 1180 -3.91 14.21 -7.50
C ASP A 1180 -5.14 13.47 -6.97
N PHE A 1181 -5.19 13.24 -5.65
CA PHE A 1181 -6.32 12.66 -4.91
C PHE A 1181 -6.94 13.77 -4.03
N LEU A 1182 -8.27 13.81 -3.92
CA LEU A 1182 -9.04 14.89 -3.26
C LEU A 1182 -9.68 14.44 -1.94
#